data_AF-A0A1Q5AMR9-F1
#
_entry.id   AF-A0A1Q5AMR9-F1
#
_cell.length_a   1.000
_cell.length_b   1.000
_cell.length_c   1.000
_cell.angle_alpha   90.00
_cell.angle_beta   90.00
_cell.angle_gamma   90.00
#
_symmetry.space_group_name_H-M   'P 1'
#
loop_
_entity.id
_entity.type
_entity.pdbx_description
1 polymer ?
#
loop_
_entity_poly.entity_id
_entity_poly.type
_entity_poly.pdbx_seq_one_letter_code
_entity_poly.pdbx_strand_id
1 'polypeptide(L)'
;MPSRWRFAARFTAAFGLAAAVAVTGLPAIETARAAGPPVTAKLKPGSGKRCDVRNGLNPAAKTPANSGFPDDLTGPIYKDRALPKNFEFDLPGQAYDGLKAPTAAEKKKALSQVPGDPEKNVAAWKKIADKSKDHADRAMEIYARYFANKEGLGFKHWFDKRFIRNQVNNHKGSGFERQLVRDYKLIGPDWLCEVTVELFDQNGEKVGERRYDAYNKVKKEFNEFKSNSKLTAKQLAKDRVVARSMPDHTFRYSGAKKFTKGQVKHIADLERDVRNMRNGKTGQVRGNQRMYNPVPKTTPIRGYSDHQRWFAPGCQTGPRLMAAGANTCGTRGPANERALSSGKTLEEAKRFQRDANRLDPRGTLPRGGPGGVDFTTLELRYVGGLGKGKGMSYSMKSDQMPDPDNNPGFGGEVRMQLSSDALFTWLALTPDKFWVNLNPDQPNKVMDTKFGKTDAGRVLLEADLEMKHDFSEAVNPDKHPGAKRYWDTAPRRNGMPCFPGVRMWIEPKPAQVREEDGGIYILDAPLKVSTQWLDVDYTVPGSTECKDLSDAEKKAIERSIATNVMPLVEDRVNTDRDYADLRAVYTARVAAEYIRQQDAKRPTDFRKIINSDDVTAWPLRDPHQDWNREQVWNRYMDSIKKGIEWFELKYGGKVYNQGVGGVDFSKQPKRNIPKAQFTAQNRDLDNTVVNSRKSDDASYRDLDTVYLGAGPADGGSGEDPGGDPKPTPTPTPSDTGKPTDPPSSPAPDPSTPGDDGTPAPPGNKPDPDGDLADTGSSTPVGLFVGIAAALAAAGGALVWWMRRRRTGVQD
;
A
#
# COMPACT_ATOMS: atom_id res chain seq x y z
N MET A 1 42.51 -0.77 15.67
CA MET A 1 43.40 -1.92 15.98
C MET A 1 43.28 -2.27 17.47
N PRO A 2 43.53 -3.52 17.91
CA PRO A 2 42.50 -4.43 18.48
C PRO A 2 42.56 -4.71 20.01
N SER A 3 41.62 -5.56 20.45
CA SER A 3 41.70 -6.53 21.58
C SER A 3 41.35 -5.99 23.00
N ARG A 4 40.29 -6.48 23.67
CA ARG A 4 40.05 -7.75 24.41
C ARG A 4 40.48 -7.74 25.90
N TRP A 5 39.45 -7.72 26.78
CA TRP A 5 39.17 -8.61 27.93
C TRP A 5 40.23 -8.92 29.02
N ARG A 6 39.86 -8.64 30.30
CA ARG A 6 40.05 -9.46 31.54
C ARG A 6 38.98 -8.99 32.58
N PHE A 7 37.97 -9.73 33.07
CA PHE A 7 37.93 -10.88 34.02
C PHE A 7 38.93 -10.71 35.20
N ALA A 8 38.62 -10.89 36.50
CA ALA A 8 37.44 -11.36 37.21
C ALA A 8 37.52 -11.09 38.74
N ALA A 9 36.35 -11.10 39.38
CA ALA A 9 35.97 -11.76 40.64
C ALA A 9 36.61 -11.42 42.02
N ARG A 10 35.71 -11.12 42.99
CA ARG A 10 35.71 -11.70 44.36
C ARG A 10 34.27 -12.00 44.83
N PHE A 11 34.01 -13.28 45.14
CA PHE A 11 32.92 -13.81 45.99
C PHE A 11 33.23 -13.49 47.48
N THR A 12 32.29 -13.34 48.42
CA THR A 12 31.42 -14.36 49.07
C THR A 12 30.31 -13.64 49.87
N ALA A 13 29.01 -13.95 49.71
CA ALA A 13 28.22 -15.02 50.35
C ALA A 13 27.46 -14.59 51.63
N ALA A 14 26.11 -14.54 51.53
CA ALA A 14 25.19 -14.79 52.65
C ALA A 14 23.88 -15.37 52.07
N PHE A 15 23.54 -16.58 52.51
CA PHE A 15 22.31 -17.32 52.17
C PHE A 15 21.15 -16.88 53.07
N GLY A 16 19.93 -16.82 52.53
CA GLY A 16 18.71 -16.74 53.33
C GLY A 16 17.42 -16.58 52.53
N LEU A 17 16.72 -17.70 52.32
CA LEU A 17 15.29 -17.85 51.97
C LEU A 17 14.83 -17.47 50.54
N ALA A 18 14.64 -18.54 49.75
CA ALA A 18 14.01 -18.54 48.44
C ALA A 18 12.48 -18.57 48.53
N ALA A 19 11.83 -17.61 47.89
CA ALA A 19 10.46 -17.72 47.39
C ALA A 19 10.46 -17.38 45.89
N ALA A 20 9.76 -18.21 45.12
CA ALA A 20 9.92 -18.40 43.69
C ALA A 20 9.56 -17.15 42.84
N VAL A 21 10.53 -16.66 42.05
CA VAL A 21 10.30 -15.97 40.78
C VAL A 21 11.44 -16.35 39.82
N ALA A 22 11.25 -17.41 39.03
CA ALA A 22 12.17 -17.73 37.93
C ALA A 22 11.69 -17.02 36.66
N VAL A 23 12.22 -15.81 36.45
CA VAL A 23 12.46 -15.24 35.12
C VAL A 23 13.54 -16.09 34.46
N THR A 24 13.33 -16.57 33.23
CA THR A 24 14.39 -16.60 32.20
C THR A 24 13.78 -16.83 30.82
N GLY A 25 13.98 -15.85 29.94
CA GLY A 25 14.01 -16.04 28.50
C GLY A 25 15.46 -15.91 28.04
N LEU A 26 15.94 -16.87 27.27
CA LEU A 26 16.94 -16.81 26.19
C LEU A 26 17.04 -18.23 25.56
N PRO A 27 17.37 -18.35 24.26
CA PRO A 27 17.20 -19.58 23.49
C PRO A 27 18.39 -20.51 23.69
N ALA A 28 18.21 -21.58 24.46
CA ALA A 28 19.16 -22.67 24.56
C ALA A 28 18.62 -23.90 23.83
N ILE A 29 19.46 -24.37 22.90
CA ILE A 29 19.51 -25.70 22.28
C ILE A 29 18.75 -26.75 23.11
N GLU A 30 17.60 -27.22 22.62
CA GLU A 30 16.87 -28.38 23.18
C GLU A 30 17.67 -29.66 22.91
N THR A 31 18.70 -29.91 23.69
CA THR A 31 19.18 -31.28 23.94
C THR A 31 18.24 -31.95 24.93
N ALA A 32 17.38 -32.84 24.42
CA ALA A 32 16.85 -34.03 25.08
C ALA A 32 16.71 -34.02 26.63
N ARG A 33 15.72 -33.28 27.15
CA ARG A 33 15.01 -33.48 28.45
C ARG A 33 14.14 -32.21 28.65
N ALA A 34 12.82 -32.18 28.53
CA ALA A 34 11.81 -33.16 28.92
C ALA A 34 10.73 -33.28 27.84
N ALA A 35 10.71 -34.39 27.10
CA ALA A 35 9.48 -34.80 26.43
C ALA A 35 8.54 -35.31 27.54
N GLY A 36 7.38 -34.68 27.71
CA GLY A 36 6.31 -35.25 28.54
C GLY A 36 5.95 -36.67 28.09
N PRO A 37 5.08 -37.37 28.84
CA PRO A 37 4.67 -38.73 28.49
C PRO A 37 4.21 -38.83 27.03
N PRO A 38 4.49 -39.97 26.34
CA PRO A 38 4.22 -40.10 24.92
C PRO A 38 2.73 -39.89 24.63
N VAL A 39 2.44 -38.90 23.78
CA VAL A 39 1.09 -38.63 23.27
C VAL A 39 0.91 -39.38 21.96
N THR A 40 -0.21 -40.08 21.80
CA THR A 40 -0.61 -40.77 20.56
C THR A 40 -1.74 -40.03 19.86
N ALA A 41 -1.94 -40.28 18.57
CA ALA A 41 -2.98 -39.65 17.77
C ALA A 41 -3.80 -40.67 16.99
N LYS A 42 -5.12 -40.48 16.93
CA LYS A 42 -6.05 -41.31 16.14
C LYS A 42 -7.07 -40.44 15.42
N LEU A 43 -7.42 -40.82 14.19
CA LEU A 43 -8.48 -40.13 13.44
C LEU A 43 -9.82 -40.29 14.18
N LYS A 44 -10.53 -39.19 14.41
CA LYS A 44 -11.85 -39.23 15.04
C LYS A 44 -12.84 -39.91 14.08
N PRO A 45 -13.47 -41.03 14.47
CA PRO A 45 -14.45 -41.72 13.63
C PRO A 45 -15.59 -40.78 13.22
N GLY A 46 -15.98 -40.84 11.95
CA GLY A 46 -17.06 -40.00 11.40
C GLY A 46 -16.77 -38.49 11.36
N SER A 47 -15.52 -38.06 11.60
CA SER A 47 -15.16 -36.64 11.49
C SER A 47 -15.06 -36.17 10.04
N GLY A 48 -15.31 -34.87 9.85
CA GLY A 48 -15.36 -34.22 8.56
C GLY A 48 -16.63 -34.47 7.77
N LYS A 49 -16.79 -33.69 6.70
CA LYS A 49 -17.88 -33.83 5.72
C LYS A 49 -17.29 -33.84 4.32
N ARG A 50 -17.95 -34.46 3.35
CA ARG A 50 -17.51 -34.36 1.95
C ARG A 50 -17.30 -32.89 1.58
N CYS A 51 -16.13 -32.59 1.01
CA CYS A 51 -15.72 -31.20 0.75
C CYS A 51 -16.67 -30.48 -0.21
N ASP A 52 -17.19 -31.15 -1.23
CA ASP A 52 -18.18 -30.59 -2.17
C ASP A 52 -19.50 -30.25 -1.47
N VAL A 53 -20.05 -31.18 -0.68
CA VAL A 53 -21.29 -30.96 0.09
C VAL A 53 -21.13 -29.82 1.10
N ARG A 54 -20.04 -29.83 1.90
CA ARG A 54 -19.78 -28.80 2.91
C ARG A 54 -19.67 -27.41 2.30
N ASN A 55 -19.08 -27.30 1.12
CA ASN A 55 -18.81 -26.04 0.45
C ASN A 55 -19.90 -25.62 -0.55
N GLY A 56 -21.05 -26.31 -0.55
CA GLY A 56 -22.19 -25.97 -1.41
C GLY A 56 -21.90 -26.13 -2.90
N LEU A 57 -21.04 -27.09 -3.26
CA LEU A 57 -20.79 -27.48 -4.64
C LEU A 57 -21.65 -28.68 -5.01
N ASN A 58 -21.91 -28.87 -6.30
CA ASN A 58 -22.60 -30.06 -6.80
C ASN A 58 -21.81 -31.32 -6.39
N PRO A 59 -22.43 -32.28 -5.66
CA PRO A 59 -21.72 -33.48 -5.23
C PRO A 59 -21.25 -34.29 -6.44
N ALA A 60 -19.94 -34.54 -6.53
CA ALA A 60 -19.39 -35.35 -7.61
C ALA A 60 -19.56 -36.84 -7.32
N ALA A 61 -19.98 -37.64 -8.30
CA ALA A 61 -20.13 -39.09 -8.13
C ALA A 61 -18.78 -39.80 -7.91
N LYS A 62 -17.72 -39.30 -8.58
CA LYS A 62 -16.35 -39.80 -8.49
C LYS A 62 -15.38 -38.65 -8.27
N THR A 63 -14.25 -38.91 -7.61
CA THR A 63 -13.18 -37.92 -7.48
C THR A 63 -12.43 -37.79 -8.81
N PRO A 64 -12.28 -36.58 -9.37
CA PRO A 64 -11.61 -36.38 -10.65
C PRO A 64 -10.13 -36.83 -10.61
N ALA A 65 -9.62 -37.35 -11.73
CA ALA A 65 -8.22 -37.78 -11.82
C ALA A 65 -7.21 -36.65 -11.53
N ASN A 66 -7.55 -35.42 -11.92
CA ASN A 66 -6.73 -34.23 -11.69
C ASN A 66 -7.07 -33.50 -10.36
N SER A 67 -7.57 -34.25 -9.37
CA SER A 67 -7.95 -33.74 -8.06
C SER A 67 -6.77 -33.70 -7.08
N GLY A 68 -6.67 -32.58 -6.35
CA GLY A 68 -5.63 -32.35 -5.35
C GLY A 68 -4.65 -31.26 -5.77
N PHE A 69 -3.73 -30.97 -4.87
CA PHE A 69 -2.69 -29.97 -5.08
C PHE A 69 -1.58 -30.54 -5.97
N PRO A 70 -0.93 -29.69 -6.80
CA PRO A 70 0.24 -30.11 -7.56
C PRO A 70 1.39 -30.48 -6.61
N ASP A 71 2.19 -31.45 -7.04
CA ASP A 71 3.45 -31.77 -6.40
C ASP A 71 4.59 -31.03 -7.09
N ASP A 72 5.44 -30.37 -6.30
CA ASP A 72 6.72 -29.85 -6.76
C ASP A 72 7.83 -30.83 -6.36
N LEU A 73 8.58 -31.34 -7.34
CA LEU A 73 9.72 -32.21 -7.11
C LEU A 73 11.02 -31.43 -6.84
N THR A 74 11.02 -30.11 -7.01
CA THR A 74 12.22 -29.26 -6.94
C THR A 74 12.39 -28.50 -5.62
N GLY A 75 11.38 -28.47 -4.75
CA GLY A 75 11.45 -27.76 -3.47
C GLY A 75 10.32 -28.08 -2.48
N PRO A 76 10.40 -27.53 -1.25
CA PRO A 76 9.43 -27.82 -0.19
C PRO A 76 8.07 -27.14 -0.41
N ILE A 77 7.97 -26.17 -1.33
CA ILE A 77 6.75 -25.38 -1.58
C ILE A 77 6.55 -25.21 -3.07
N TYR A 78 5.45 -25.75 -3.60
CA TYR A 78 4.97 -25.40 -4.95
C TYR A 78 4.51 -23.94 -4.95
N LYS A 79 5.00 -23.14 -5.90
CA LYS A 79 4.60 -21.73 -6.07
C LYS A 79 3.85 -21.55 -7.37
N ASP A 80 2.55 -21.33 -7.29
CA ASP A 80 1.75 -20.92 -8.43
C ASP A 80 2.16 -19.52 -8.88
N ARG A 81 2.44 -19.37 -10.18
CA ARG A 81 2.84 -18.10 -10.81
C ARG A 81 1.70 -17.41 -11.55
N ALA A 82 0.49 -17.98 -11.51
CA ALA A 82 -0.71 -17.35 -12.01
C ALA A 82 -0.99 -16.04 -11.26
N LEU A 83 -1.77 -15.17 -11.92
CA LEU A 83 -2.18 -13.89 -11.33
C LEU A 83 -3.01 -14.14 -10.05
N PRO A 84 -2.92 -13.24 -9.05
CA PRO A 84 -3.70 -13.34 -7.84
C PRO A 84 -5.20 -13.44 -8.14
N LYS A 85 -5.90 -14.34 -7.45
CA LYS A 85 -7.34 -14.55 -7.62
C LYS A 85 -8.11 -14.06 -6.40
N ASN A 86 -9.32 -13.55 -6.57
CA ASN A 86 -10.16 -13.18 -5.44
C ASN A 86 -10.86 -14.41 -4.84
N PHE A 87 -11.07 -14.41 -3.53
CA PHE A 87 -12.06 -15.26 -2.88
C PHE A 87 -12.98 -14.42 -2.02
N GLU A 88 -14.24 -14.80 -1.94
CA GLU A 88 -15.26 -13.99 -1.30
C GLU A 88 -15.70 -14.59 0.04
N PHE A 89 -16.11 -13.74 0.97
CA PHE A 89 -16.70 -14.16 2.25
C PHE A 89 -17.73 -13.14 2.73
N ASP A 90 -18.80 -13.60 3.39
CA ASP A 90 -19.89 -12.70 3.82
C ASP A 90 -19.46 -11.83 5.01
N LEU A 91 -19.72 -10.53 4.93
CA LEU A 91 -19.42 -9.58 6.01
C LEU A 91 -20.58 -8.58 6.23
N PRO A 92 -21.80 -9.06 6.57
CA PRO A 92 -22.99 -8.21 6.65
C PRO A 92 -22.91 -7.11 7.71
N GLY A 93 -22.12 -7.30 8.78
CA GLY A 93 -21.91 -6.28 9.81
C GLY A 93 -21.24 -5.01 9.26
N GLN A 94 -20.41 -5.13 8.23
CA GLN A 94 -19.72 -3.99 7.62
C GLN A 94 -20.68 -3.04 6.90
N ALA A 95 -21.88 -3.50 6.50
CA ALA A 95 -22.91 -2.62 5.93
C ALA A 95 -23.44 -1.57 6.94
N TYR A 96 -23.16 -1.75 8.24
CA TYR A 96 -23.64 -0.93 9.34
C TYR A 96 -22.52 -0.20 10.09
N ASP A 97 -21.31 -0.13 9.54
CA ASP A 97 -20.13 0.48 10.19
C ASP A 97 -20.21 2.00 10.40
N GLY A 98 -21.21 2.66 9.83
CA GLY A 98 -21.59 4.04 10.11
C GLY A 98 -22.48 4.24 11.32
N LEU A 99 -22.99 3.15 11.94
CA LEU A 99 -23.82 3.23 13.15
C LEU A 99 -23.09 3.99 14.27
N LYS A 100 -23.82 4.91 14.91
CA LYS A 100 -23.35 5.66 16.07
C LYS A 100 -23.73 4.94 17.36
N ALA A 101 -23.21 5.44 18.48
CA ALA A 101 -23.63 4.93 19.78
C ALA A 101 -25.15 5.12 19.94
N PRO A 102 -25.87 4.11 20.48
CA PRO A 102 -27.33 4.17 20.61
C PRO A 102 -27.76 5.32 21.53
N THR A 103 -28.78 6.06 21.10
CA THR A 103 -29.49 7.03 21.93
C THR A 103 -30.25 6.34 23.06
N ALA A 104 -30.71 7.11 24.06
CA ALA A 104 -31.54 6.57 25.15
C ALA A 104 -32.83 5.92 24.63
N ALA A 105 -33.44 6.50 23.59
CA ALA A 105 -34.64 5.96 22.95
C ALA A 105 -34.36 4.63 22.22
N GLU A 106 -33.26 4.57 21.46
CA GLU A 106 -32.85 3.33 20.78
C GLU A 106 -32.46 2.25 21.78
N LYS A 107 -31.80 2.60 22.90
CA LYS A 107 -31.53 1.67 24.00
C LYS A 107 -32.82 1.09 24.56
N LYS A 108 -33.81 1.93 24.86
CA LYS A 108 -35.12 1.49 25.36
C LYS A 108 -35.80 0.55 24.36
N LYS A 109 -35.77 0.88 23.06
CA LYS A 109 -36.35 0.06 21.98
C LYS A 109 -35.61 -1.27 21.80
N ALA A 110 -34.29 -1.27 21.80
CA ALA A 110 -33.47 -2.47 21.66
C ALA A 110 -33.72 -3.49 22.79
N LEU A 111 -34.16 -3.04 23.96
CA LEU A 111 -34.41 -3.86 25.14
C LEU A 111 -35.91 -4.12 25.44
N SER A 112 -36.82 -3.72 24.54
CA SER A 112 -38.27 -3.76 24.82
C SER A 112 -38.98 -5.05 24.41
N GLN A 113 -38.37 -5.91 23.58
CA GLN A 113 -39.03 -7.10 23.06
C GLN A 113 -39.25 -8.15 24.15
N VAL A 114 -38.27 -8.29 25.05
CA VAL A 114 -38.35 -9.14 26.24
C VAL A 114 -37.79 -8.36 27.43
N PRO A 115 -38.61 -7.58 28.15
CA PRO A 115 -38.14 -6.74 29.24
C PRO A 115 -37.34 -7.53 30.28
N GLY A 116 -36.18 -7.01 30.68
CA GLY A 116 -35.30 -7.62 31.68
C GLY A 116 -34.38 -8.73 31.16
N ASP A 117 -34.47 -9.14 29.89
CA ASP A 117 -33.67 -10.23 29.32
C ASP A 117 -32.93 -9.80 28.04
N PRO A 118 -31.70 -9.24 28.16
CA PRO A 118 -30.95 -8.77 27.00
C PRO A 118 -30.67 -9.85 25.95
N GLU A 119 -30.43 -11.09 26.36
CA GLU A 119 -30.14 -12.20 25.43
C GLU A 119 -31.37 -12.58 24.61
N LYS A 120 -32.56 -12.64 25.23
CA LYS A 120 -33.80 -12.88 24.47
C LYS A 120 -34.18 -11.71 23.57
N ASN A 121 -33.82 -10.48 23.92
CA ASN A 121 -33.98 -9.34 23.00
C ASN A 121 -33.17 -9.52 21.72
N VAL A 122 -31.94 -10.06 21.79
CA VAL A 122 -31.14 -10.37 20.59
C VAL A 122 -31.88 -11.36 19.69
N ALA A 123 -32.39 -12.46 20.24
CA ALA A 123 -33.10 -13.47 19.47
C ALA A 123 -34.40 -12.91 18.85
N ALA A 124 -35.15 -12.10 19.60
CA ALA A 124 -36.36 -11.45 19.13
C ALA A 124 -36.08 -10.48 17.98
N TRP A 125 -35.12 -9.55 18.17
CA TRP A 125 -34.74 -8.59 17.13
C TRP A 125 -34.13 -9.26 15.91
N LYS A 126 -33.36 -10.34 16.08
CA LYS A 126 -32.86 -11.12 14.95
C LYS A 126 -34.01 -11.67 14.10
N LYS A 127 -35.03 -12.27 14.73
CA LYS A 127 -36.22 -12.78 14.02
C LYS A 127 -36.99 -11.67 13.32
N ILE A 128 -37.14 -10.51 13.97
CA ILE A 128 -37.80 -9.33 13.38
C ILE A 128 -37.02 -8.85 12.16
N ALA A 129 -35.72 -8.58 12.30
CA ALA A 129 -34.87 -8.07 11.24
C ALA A 129 -34.75 -9.04 10.05
N ASP A 130 -34.68 -10.36 10.32
CA ASP A 130 -34.65 -11.37 9.26
C ASP A 130 -35.99 -11.45 8.49
N LYS A 131 -37.13 -11.19 9.17
CA LYS A 131 -38.47 -11.19 8.55
C LYS A 131 -38.77 -9.90 7.80
N SER A 132 -38.55 -8.74 8.42
CA SER A 132 -38.88 -7.43 7.85
C SER A 132 -37.91 -7.04 6.73
N LYS A 133 -36.66 -7.48 6.82
CA LYS A 133 -35.54 -7.00 5.99
C LYS A 133 -35.32 -5.48 6.09
N ASP A 134 -35.90 -4.83 7.11
CA ASP A 134 -35.73 -3.41 7.38
C ASP A 134 -34.36 -3.16 8.03
N HIS A 135 -33.64 -2.17 7.52
CA HIS A 135 -32.34 -1.79 8.05
C HIS A 135 -32.40 -1.21 9.47
N ALA A 136 -33.50 -0.54 9.84
CA ALA A 136 -33.70 -0.01 11.18
C ALA A 136 -33.88 -1.14 12.21
N ASP A 137 -34.60 -2.20 11.85
CA ASP A 137 -34.76 -3.38 12.71
C ASP A 137 -33.44 -4.13 12.89
N ARG A 138 -32.65 -4.23 11.83
CA ARG A 138 -31.29 -4.78 11.91
C ARG A 138 -30.39 -3.93 12.82
N ALA A 139 -30.51 -2.60 12.78
CA ALA A 139 -29.79 -1.74 13.71
C ALA A 139 -30.21 -2.00 15.17
N MET A 140 -31.49 -2.23 15.44
CA MET A 140 -31.96 -2.63 16.78
C MET A 140 -31.42 -3.99 17.21
N GLU A 141 -31.29 -4.97 16.29
CA GLU A 141 -30.60 -6.24 16.58
C GLU A 141 -29.14 -5.99 17.01
N ILE A 142 -28.42 -5.14 16.28
CA ILE A 142 -27.04 -4.79 16.59
C ILE A 142 -26.94 -4.13 17.97
N TYR A 143 -27.82 -3.18 18.29
CA TYR A 143 -27.85 -2.56 19.62
C TYR A 143 -28.26 -3.54 20.72
N ALA A 144 -29.20 -4.45 20.48
CA ALA A 144 -29.55 -5.50 21.44
C ALA A 144 -28.34 -6.38 21.74
N ARG A 145 -27.55 -6.75 20.72
CA ARG A 145 -26.28 -7.49 20.89
C ARG A 145 -25.26 -6.69 21.68
N TYR A 146 -25.17 -5.39 21.44
CA TYR A 146 -24.32 -4.52 22.23
C TYR A 146 -24.75 -4.53 23.70
N PHE A 147 -26.02 -4.36 24.03
CA PHE A 147 -26.45 -4.36 25.43
C PHE A 147 -26.41 -5.74 26.12
N ALA A 148 -26.44 -6.83 25.35
CA ALA A 148 -26.27 -8.19 25.87
C ALA A 148 -24.81 -8.59 26.08
N ASN A 149 -23.84 -7.88 25.50
CA ASN A 149 -22.43 -8.21 25.66
C ASN A 149 -21.89 -7.81 27.05
N LYS A 150 -20.82 -8.48 27.50
CA LYS A 150 -20.21 -8.29 28.84
C LYS A 150 -18.80 -7.69 28.78
N GLU A 151 -18.40 -7.15 27.64
CA GLU A 151 -17.02 -6.70 27.39
C GLU A 151 -16.71 -5.30 27.94
N GLY A 152 -17.73 -4.50 28.26
CA GLY A 152 -17.57 -3.14 28.82
C GLY A 152 -16.94 -2.13 27.86
N LEU A 153 -16.87 -2.44 26.56
CA LEU A 153 -16.29 -1.59 25.53
C LEU A 153 -17.32 -0.56 25.04
N GLY A 154 -16.87 0.65 24.67
CA GLY A 154 -17.73 1.62 24.01
C GLY A 154 -18.26 1.10 22.66
N PHE A 155 -19.47 1.51 22.27
CA PHE A 155 -20.19 0.95 21.11
C PHE A 155 -19.35 0.86 19.84
N LYS A 156 -18.71 1.94 19.40
CA LYS A 156 -17.95 1.95 18.13
C LYS A 156 -16.74 1.01 18.19
N HIS A 157 -16.04 0.98 19.31
CA HIS A 157 -14.92 0.06 19.51
C HIS A 157 -15.40 -1.40 19.53
N TRP A 158 -16.49 -1.70 20.25
CA TRP A 158 -17.10 -3.03 20.24
C TRP A 158 -17.55 -3.42 18.83
N PHE A 159 -18.27 -2.55 18.12
CA PHE A 159 -18.85 -2.85 16.82
C PHE A 159 -17.77 -3.13 15.78
N ASP A 160 -16.80 -2.23 15.64
CA ASP A 160 -15.75 -2.35 14.62
C ASP A 160 -14.74 -3.44 14.97
N LYS A 161 -14.27 -3.46 16.22
CA LYS A 161 -13.12 -4.27 16.64
C LYS A 161 -13.50 -5.63 17.22
N ARG A 162 -14.76 -5.83 17.65
CA ARG A 162 -15.25 -7.13 18.15
C ARG A 162 -16.31 -7.72 17.23
N PHE A 163 -17.42 -7.02 16.99
CA PHE A 163 -18.56 -7.58 16.28
C PHE A 163 -18.25 -7.90 14.82
N ILE A 164 -17.84 -6.91 14.01
CA ILE A 164 -17.46 -7.11 12.60
C ILE A 164 -16.27 -8.07 12.52
N ARG A 165 -15.27 -7.89 13.40
CA ARG A 165 -14.09 -8.75 13.44
C ARG A 165 -14.43 -10.23 13.65
N ASN A 166 -15.34 -10.55 14.55
CA ASN A 166 -15.77 -11.92 14.80
C ASN A 166 -16.46 -12.53 13.58
N GLN A 167 -17.17 -11.74 12.78
CA GLN A 167 -17.71 -12.22 11.51
C GLN A 167 -16.59 -12.57 10.51
N VAL A 168 -15.54 -11.74 10.39
CA VAL A 168 -14.36 -12.05 9.57
C VAL A 168 -13.72 -13.37 10.00
N ASN A 169 -13.49 -13.56 11.31
CA ASN A 169 -12.94 -14.79 11.88
C ASN A 169 -13.80 -16.03 11.54
N ASN A 170 -15.12 -15.86 11.42
CA ASN A 170 -16.06 -16.93 11.14
C ASN A 170 -16.17 -17.27 9.65
N HIS A 171 -16.12 -16.27 8.78
CA HIS A 171 -16.49 -16.46 7.38
C HIS A 171 -15.28 -16.50 6.44
N LYS A 172 -14.20 -15.76 6.72
CA LYS A 172 -13.04 -15.65 5.80
C LYS A 172 -12.35 -16.99 5.57
N GLY A 173 -12.13 -17.78 6.62
CA GLY A 173 -11.54 -19.12 6.50
C GLY A 173 -12.40 -20.07 5.65
N SER A 174 -13.72 -20.07 5.87
CA SER A 174 -14.66 -20.88 5.08
C SER A 174 -14.72 -20.44 3.61
N GLY A 175 -14.64 -19.13 3.35
CA GLY A 175 -14.55 -18.60 1.98
C GLY A 175 -13.27 -19.06 1.27
N PHE A 176 -12.14 -19.06 1.99
CA PHE A 176 -10.87 -19.56 1.45
C PHE A 176 -10.88 -21.07 1.20
N GLU A 177 -11.40 -21.88 2.15
CA GLU A 177 -11.60 -23.32 1.96
C GLU A 177 -12.43 -23.59 0.70
N ARG A 178 -13.58 -22.93 0.54
CA ARG A 178 -14.44 -23.04 -0.64
C ARG A 178 -13.70 -22.72 -1.94
N GLN A 179 -12.85 -21.70 -1.92
CA GLN A 179 -12.06 -21.33 -3.09
C GLN A 179 -11.03 -22.41 -3.46
N LEU A 180 -10.32 -22.96 -2.48
CA LEU A 180 -9.35 -24.04 -2.71
C LEU A 180 -10.03 -25.33 -3.17
N VAL A 181 -11.18 -25.69 -2.59
CA VAL A 181 -11.96 -26.86 -3.01
C VAL A 181 -12.34 -26.77 -4.49
N ARG A 182 -12.72 -25.57 -4.96
CA ARG A 182 -13.00 -25.32 -6.39
C ARG A 182 -11.74 -25.41 -7.25
N ASP A 183 -10.71 -24.65 -6.90
CA ASP A 183 -9.53 -24.50 -7.75
C ASP A 183 -8.72 -25.79 -7.89
N TYR A 184 -8.65 -26.61 -6.84
CA TYR A 184 -7.92 -27.88 -6.81
C TYR A 184 -8.84 -29.11 -6.93
N LYS A 185 -10.13 -28.88 -7.24
CA LYS A 185 -11.14 -29.92 -7.45
C LYS A 185 -11.16 -30.94 -6.31
N LEU A 186 -11.15 -30.48 -5.06
CA LEU A 186 -11.18 -31.33 -3.86
C LEU A 186 -12.60 -31.89 -3.64
N ILE A 187 -13.13 -32.60 -4.63
CA ILE A 187 -14.53 -33.02 -4.73
C ILE A 187 -14.63 -34.55 -4.88
N GLY A 188 -15.83 -35.09 -4.69
CA GLY A 188 -16.07 -36.53 -4.75
C GLY A 188 -15.83 -37.25 -3.42
N PRO A 189 -15.97 -38.59 -3.42
CA PRO A 189 -15.97 -39.40 -2.20
C PRO A 189 -14.62 -39.45 -1.45
N ASP A 190 -13.51 -39.12 -2.10
CA ASP A 190 -12.17 -39.26 -1.51
C ASP A 190 -11.82 -38.10 -0.55
N TRP A 191 -12.47 -36.94 -0.72
CA TRP A 191 -12.16 -35.71 0.02
C TRP A 191 -13.14 -35.44 1.15
N LEU A 192 -12.61 -35.34 2.36
CA LEU A 192 -13.32 -34.85 3.54
C LEU A 192 -12.72 -33.51 3.98
N CYS A 193 -13.57 -32.56 4.35
CA CYS A 193 -13.19 -31.26 4.89
C CYS A 193 -13.52 -31.18 6.38
N GLU A 194 -12.73 -30.40 7.13
CA GLU A 194 -12.83 -30.24 8.59
C GLU A 194 -12.70 -31.57 9.37
N VAL A 195 -11.67 -32.35 9.03
CA VAL A 195 -11.38 -33.65 9.66
C VAL A 195 -10.62 -33.45 10.97
N THR A 196 -10.97 -34.22 12.01
CA THR A 196 -10.36 -34.11 13.33
C THR A 196 -9.55 -35.35 13.68
N VAL A 197 -8.34 -35.14 14.19
CA VAL A 197 -7.48 -36.15 14.81
C VAL A 197 -7.43 -35.88 16.30
N GLU A 198 -7.74 -36.88 17.12
CA GLU A 198 -7.73 -36.79 18.58
C GLU A 198 -6.38 -37.23 19.13
N LEU A 199 -5.92 -36.56 20.18
CA LEU A 199 -4.64 -36.78 20.84
C LEU A 199 -4.88 -37.36 22.23
N PHE A 200 -4.18 -38.44 22.55
CA PHE A 200 -4.35 -39.21 23.79
C PHE A 200 -3.03 -39.31 24.53
N ASP A 201 -3.05 -39.18 25.85
CA ASP A 201 -1.88 -39.48 26.67
C ASP A 201 -1.62 -40.99 26.77
N GLN A 202 -0.63 -41.36 27.59
CA GLN A 202 -0.26 -42.75 27.86
C GLN A 202 -1.35 -43.57 28.56
N ASN A 203 -2.29 -42.92 29.26
CA ASN A 203 -3.41 -43.57 29.96
C ASN A 203 -4.63 -43.74 29.03
N GLY A 204 -4.57 -43.21 27.80
CA GLY A 204 -5.68 -43.21 26.86
C GLY A 204 -6.67 -42.07 27.07
N GLU A 205 -6.35 -41.07 27.92
CA GLU A 205 -7.20 -39.91 28.13
C GLU A 205 -7.00 -38.87 27.02
N LYS A 206 -8.09 -38.25 26.56
CA LYS A 206 -8.03 -37.22 25.51
C LYS A 206 -7.40 -35.94 26.06
N VAL A 207 -6.18 -35.65 25.60
CA VAL A 207 -5.42 -34.44 25.96
C VAL A 207 -5.49 -33.33 24.92
N GLY A 208 -6.07 -33.62 23.74
CA GLY A 208 -6.30 -32.59 22.74
C GLY A 208 -6.80 -33.11 21.41
N GLU A 209 -6.79 -32.22 20.42
CA GLU A 209 -7.16 -32.54 19.05
C GLU A 209 -6.44 -31.63 18.05
N ARG A 210 -6.36 -32.10 16.81
CA ARG A 210 -5.82 -31.40 15.65
C ARG A 210 -6.83 -31.54 14.51
N ARG A 211 -7.38 -30.40 14.07
CA ARG A 211 -8.33 -30.33 12.95
C ARG A 211 -7.60 -29.96 11.67
N TYR A 212 -7.83 -30.65 10.56
CA TYR A 212 -7.31 -30.33 9.23
C TYR A 212 -8.45 -29.86 8.32
N ASP A 213 -8.20 -28.85 7.50
CA ASP A 213 -9.22 -28.24 6.64
C ASP A 213 -9.65 -29.18 5.51
N ALA A 214 -8.75 -30.01 5.00
CA ALA A 214 -9.09 -31.11 4.09
C ALA A 214 -8.25 -32.38 4.35
N TYR A 215 -8.79 -33.52 3.95
CA TYR A 215 -8.16 -34.83 4.04
C TYR A 215 -8.57 -35.68 2.84
N ASN A 216 -7.59 -36.19 2.11
CA ASN A 216 -7.82 -37.21 1.09
C ASN A 216 -7.68 -38.60 1.70
N LYS A 217 -8.77 -39.37 1.75
CA LYS A 217 -8.80 -40.71 2.38
C LYS A 217 -8.00 -41.76 1.62
N VAL A 218 -7.89 -41.63 0.29
CA VAL A 218 -7.18 -42.59 -0.57
C VAL A 218 -5.68 -42.32 -0.54
N LYS A 219 -5.29 -41.05 -0.72
CA LYS A 219 -3.88 -40.60 -0.67
C LYS A 219 -3.33 -40.48 0.76
N LYS A 220 -4.21 -40.53 1.77
CA LYS A 220 -3.88 -40.31 3.19
C LYS A 220 -3.15 -38.97 3.42
N GLU A 221 -3.61 -37.91 2.77
CA GLU A 221 -2.98 -36.59 2.82
C GLU A 221 -3.83 -35.60 3.63
N PHE A 222 -3.28 -35.12 4.75
CA PHE A 222 -3.84 -34.03 5.54
C PHE A 222 -3.46 -32.68 4.96
N ASN A 223 -4.42 -31.78 4.88
CA ASN A 223 -4.27 -30.46 4.28
C ASN A 223 -4.72 -29.37 5.27
N GLU A 224 -3.83 -28.40 5.53
CA GLU A 224 -4.10 -27.20 6.33
C GLU A 224 -4.11 -25.97 5.41
N PHE A 225 -5.13 -25.14 5.52
CA PHE A 225 -5.35 -23.95 4.69
C PHE A 225 -5.17 -22.68 5.53
N LYS A 226 -4.29 -21.78 5.08
CA LYS A 226 -4.00 -20.51 5.75
C LYS A 226 -4.21 -19.32 4.82
N SER A 227 -5.28 -18.57 5.06
CA SER A 227 -5.58 -17.34 4.29
C SER A 227 -4.53 -16.23 4.44
N ASN A 228 -3.71 -16.28 5.49
CA ASN A 228 -2.58 -15.37 5.73
C ASN A 228 -1.20 -16.06 5.66
N SER A 229 -1.17 -17.36 5.33
CA SER A 229 0.05 -18.18 5.27
C SER A 229 0.87 -18.25 6.57
N LYS A 230 0.24 -18.02 7.73
CA LYS A 230 0.87 -18.14 9.05
C LYS A 230 0.59 -19.51 9.68
N LEU A 231 1.65 -20.26 9.94
CA LEU A 231 1.68 -21.49 10.73
C LEU A 231 2.12 -21.16 12.16
N THR A 232 1.53 -21.85 13.14
CA THR A 232 1.85 -21.65 14.55
C THR A 232 2.63 -22.83 15.11
N ALA A 233 3.57 -22.56 16.03
CA ALA A 233 4.35 -23.59 16.69
C ALA A 233 3.47 -24.65 17.39
N LYS A 234 2.35 -24.22 18.00
CA LYS A 234 1.38 -25.11 18.64
C LYS A 234 0.71 -26.10 17.66
N GLN A 235 0.39 -25.65 16.44
CA GLN A 235 -0.14 -26.54 15.40
C GLN A 235 0.92 -27.53 14.93
N LEU A 236 2.13 -27.06 14.65
CA LEU A 236 3.24 -27.89 14.18
C LEU A 236 3.67 -28.93 15.23
N ALA A 237 3.63 -28.59 16.51
CA ALA A 237 3.88 -29.53 17.59
C ALA A 237 2.87 -30.69 17.59
N LYS A 238 1.58 -30.39 17.37
CA LYS A 238 0.55 -31.43 17.21
C LYS A 238 0.77 -32.24 15.92
N ASP A 239 1.14 -31.59 14.83
CA ASP A 239 1.41 -32.26 13.55
C ASP A 239 2.56 -33.29 13.68
N ARG A 240 3.59 -33.03 14.50
CA ARG A 240 4.62 -34.03 14.84
C ARG A 240 4.07 -35.26 15.57
N VAL A 241 3.11 -35.07 16.48
CA VAL A 241 2.46 -36.17 17.19
C VAL A 241 1.63 -37.02 16.22
N VAL A 242 0.88 -36.35 15.34
CA VAL A 242 0.10 -37.02 14.28
C VAL A 242 1.03 -37.80 13.35
N ALA A 243 2.13 -37.18 12.88
CA ALA A 243 3.05 -37.82 11.95
C ALA A 243 3.71 -39.09 12.52
N ARG A 244 4.00 -39.10 13.82
CA ARG A 244 4.54 -40.25 14.56
C ARG A 244 3.53 -41.38 14.69
N SER A 245 2.27 -41.04 14.97
CA SER A 245 1.20 -42.03 15.22
C SER A 245 0.58 -42.57 13.93
N MET A 246 0.70 -41.84 12.82
CA MET A 246 0.10 -42.14 11.53
C MET A 246 1.19 -42.12 10.42
N PRO A 247 2.04 -43.16 10.34
CA PRO A 247 3.27 -43.15 9.55
C PRO A 247 3.07 -43.16 8.03
N ASP A 248 1.87 -43.53 7.57
CA ASP A 248 1.46 -43.56 6.18
C ASP A 248 0.77 -42.26 5.71
N HIS A 249 0.53 -41.31 6.61
CA HIS A 249 -0.12 -40.03 6.30
C HIS A 249 0.87 -38.93 5.94
N THR A 250 0.54 -38.12 4.94
CA THR A 250 1.32 -36.95 4.51
C THR A 250 0.64 -35.64 4.88
N PHE A 251 1.39 -34.53 4.85
CA PHE A 251 0.91 -33.22 5.27
C PHE A 251 1.15 -32.17 4.18
N ARG A 252 0.16 -31.30 3.99
CA ARG A 252 0.26 -30.16 3.09
C ARG A 252 -0.24 -28.88 3.73
N TYR A 253 0.52 -27.81 3.56
CA TYR A 253 0.17 -26.46 4.01
C TYR A 253 -0.07 -25.54 2.82
N SER A 254 -1.31 -25.09 2.64
CA SER A 254 -1.69 -24.20 1.54
C SER A 254 -1.87 -22.77 2.02
N GLY A 255 -1.09 -21.85 1.46
CA GLY A 255 -1.09 -20.42 1.80
C GLY A 255 -1.68 -19.56 0.69
N ALA A 256 -2.54 -18.60 1.06
CA ALA A 256 -3.09 -17.61 0.12
C ALA A 256 -2.15 -16.43 -0.16
N LYS A 257 -1.01 -16.37 0.54
CA LYS A 257 -0.03 -15.29 0.52
C LYS A 257 1.37 -15.88 0.43
N LYS A 258 2.38 -15.04 0.25
CA LYS A 258 3.77 -15.44 0.32
C LYS A 258 4.09 -16.02 1.71
N PHE A 259 4.61 -17.25 1.77
CA PHE A 259 5.20 -17.75 3.00
C PHE A 259 6.47 -16.97 3.31
N THR A 260 6.56 -16.38 4.50
CA THR A 260 7.79 -15.70 4.94
C THR A 260 8.92 -16.71 5.12
N LYS A 261 10.18 -16.26 5.14
CA LYS A 261 11.35 -17.14 5.37
C LYS A 261 11.17 -18.04 6.60
N GLY A 262 10.62 -17.50 7.70
CA GLY A 262 10.31 -18.26 8.91
C GLY A 262 9.24 -19.33 8.69
N GLN A 263 8.19 -19.03 7.93
CA GLN A 263 7.13 -19.99 7.61
C GLN A 263 7.63 -21.11 6.68
N VAL A 264 8.49 -20.79 5.72
CA VAL A 264 9.18 -21.81 4.90
C VAL A 264 10.04 -22.71 5.78
N LYS A 265 10.77 -22.13 6.75
CA LYS A 265 11.59 -22.88 7.70
C LYS A 265 10.73 -23.83 8.54
N HIS A 266 9.56 -23.40 9.00
CA HIS A 266 8.65 -24.27 9.74
C HIS A 266 8.22 -25.51 8.95
N ILE A 267 7.88 -25.36 7.67
CA ILE A 267 7.54 -26.49 6.80
C ILE A 267 8.75 -27.41 6.62
N ALA A 268 9.93 -26.85 6.36
CA ALA A 268 11.16 -27.61 6.18
C ALA A 268 11.62 -28.35 7.46
N ASP A 269 11.43 -27.73 8.63
CA ASP A 269 11.74 -28.34 9.92
C ASP A 269 10.82 -29.53 10.17
N LEU A 270 9.51 -29.39 9.92
CA LEU A 270 8.58 -30.49 10.06
C LEU A 270 8.88 -31.63 9.07
N GLU A 271 9.19 -31.32 7.81
CA GLU A 271 9.63 -32.35 6.83
C GLU A 271 10.85 -33.12 7.33
N ARG A 272 11.87 -32.42 7.86
CA ARG A 272 13.07 -33.05 8.42
C ARG A 272 12.72 -33.95 9.60
N ASP A 273 11.86 -33.48 10.50
CA ASP A 273 11.44 -34.25 11.67
C ASP A 273 10.67 -35.52 11.25
N VAL A 274 9.73 -35.41 10.30
CA VAL A 274 8.97 -36.54 9.75
C VAL A 274 9.87 -37.52 9.00
N ARG A 275 10.82 -37.01 8.22
CA ARG A 275 11.83 -37.82 7.51
C ARG A 275 12.66 -38.67 8.49
N ASN A 276 13.09 -38.07 9.61
CA ASN A 276 13.83 -38.78 10.65
C ASN A 276 12.99 -39.86 11.34
N MET A 277 11.68 -39.63 11.51
CA MET A 277 10.75 -40.62 12.07
C MET A 277 10.43 -41.78 11.12
N ARG A 278 10.67 -41.61 9.81
CA ARG A 278 10.19 -42.51 8.75
C ARG A 278 11.32 -43.01 7.85
N ASN A 279 12.44 -43.39 8.45
CA ASN A 279 13.58 -44.03 7.80
C ASN A 279 14.10 -43.26 6.56
N GLY A 280 14.12 -41.93 6.63
CA GLY A 280 14.69 -41.10 5.57
C GLY A 280 13.76 -40.78 4.40
N LYS A 281 12.50 -41.25 4.41
CA LYS A 281 11.53 -40.98 3.33
C LYS A 281 11.24 -39.48 3.20
N THR A 282 11.43 -38.94 2.00
CA THR A 282 11.26 -37.52 1.68
C THR A 282 9.88 -37.20 1.11
N GLY A 283 9.54 -35.91 1.07
CA GLY A 283 8.32 -35.38 0.46
C GLY A 283 7.06 -35.71 1.25
N GLN A 284 7.17 -35.91 2.57
CA GLN A 284 6.06 -36.26 3.44
C GLN A 284 5.29 -35.04 3.93
N VAL A 285 5.92 -33.86 3.88
CA VAL A 285 5.40 -32.56 4.27
C VAL A 285 5.70 -31.57 3.14
N ARG A 286 4.67 -30.91 2.61
CA ARG A 286 4.80 -29.98 1.49
C ARG A 286 4.03 -28.68 1.72
N GLY A 287 4.47 -27.62 1.05
CA GLY A 287 3.73 -26.37 0.94
C GLY A 287 3.12 -26.19 -0.44
N ASN A 288 2.02 -25.46 -0.50
CA ASN A 288 1.41 -24.97 -1.74
C ASN A 288 1.11 -23.48 -1.57
N GLN A 289 1.68 -22.64 -2.44
CA GLN A 289 1.51 -21.19 -2.39
C GLN A 289 0.81 -20.73 -3.66
N ARG A 290 -0.36 -20.11 -3.50
CA ARG A 290 -1.04 -19.38 -4.57
C ARG A 290 -1.59 -18.10 -4.01
N MET A 291 -1.40 -16.99 -4.74
CA MET A 291 -1.83 -15.67 -4.26
C MET A 291 -3.35 -15.54 -4.41
N TYR A 292 -4.02 -15.22 -3.31
CA TYR A 292 -5.42 -14.84 -3.32
C TYR A 292 -5.69 -13.56 -2.53
N ASN A 293 -6.72 -12.83 -2.94
CA ASN A 293 -7.19 -11.62 -2.27
C ASN A 293 -8.56 -11.87 -1.62
N PRO A 294 -8.70 -11.68 -0.29
CA PRO A 294 -9.98 -11.77 0.39
C PRO A 294 -10.88 -10.59 0.02
N VAL A 295 -12.10 -10.85 -0.44
CA VAL A 295 -13.10 -9.82 -0.78
C VAL A 295 -14.32 -9.99 0.13
N PRO A 296 -14.59 -9.06 1.06
CA PRO A 296 -15.82 -9.09 1.85
C PRO A 296 -17.03 -8.81 0.95
N LYS A 297 -18.06 -9.66 1.06
CA LYS A 297 -19.39 -9.38 0.51
C LYS A 297 -20.15 -8.52 1.50
N THR A 298 -20.26 -7.25 1.16
CA THR A 298 -21.06 -6.26 1.86
C THR A 298 -21.75 -5.35 0.85
N THR A 299 -22.98 -4.96 1.14
CA THR A 299 -23.70 -3.95 0.37
C THR A 299 -23.87 -2.75 1.29
N PRO A 300 -23.19 -1.61 1.02
CA PRO A 300 -23.36 -0.40 1.80
C PRO A 300 -24.83 0.04 1.84
N ILE A 301 -25.27 0.52 2.99
CA ILE A 301 -26.65 0.95 3.22
C ILE A 301 -26.63 2.44 3.55
N ARG A 302 -27.39 3.21 2.78
CA ARG A 302 -27.61 4.63 3.03
C ARG A 302 -28.16 4.84 4.44
N GLY A 303 -27.52 5.71 5.21
CA GLY A 303 -27.90 5.97 6.60
C GLY A 303 -27.20 5.10 7.64
N TYR A 304 -26.52 4.01 7.22
CA TYR A 304 -25.92 3.04 8.15
C TYR A 304 -24.44 2.72 7.87
N SER A 305 -23.93 3.01 6.67
CA SER A 305 -22.51 2.80 6.32
C SER A 305 -21.67 4.06 6.49
N ASP A 306 -20.42 3.89 6.88
CA ASP A 306 -19.45 4.99 7.01
C ASP A 306 -18.84 5.37 5.65
N HIS A 307 -18.67 6.67 5.41
CA HIS A 307 -18.12 7.22 4.18
C HIS A 307 -17.15 8.35 4.51
N GLN A 308 -16.00 8.37 3.82
CA GLN A 308 -14.96 9.36 4.09
C GLN A 308 -14.95 10.46 3.04
N ARG A 309 -14.54 11.67 3.43
CA ARG A 309 -14.44 12.80 2.50
C ARG A 309 -13.19 12.74 1.63
N TRP A 310 -12.23 11.88 1.95
CA TRP A 310 -11.00 11.74 1.16
C TRP A 310 -11.34 11.45 -0.29
N PHE A 311 -10.73 12.22 -1.18
CA PHE A 311 -10.86 12.05 -2.63
C PHE A 311 -12.29 12.18 -3.17
N ALA A 312 -13.23 12.76 -2.40
CA ALA A 312 -14.63 12.93 -2.78
C ALA A 312 -14.93 14.40 -3.15
N PRO A 313 -14.89 14.80 -4.44
CA PRO A 313 -15.08 16.21 -4.85
C PRO A 313 -16.41 16.80 -4.39
N GLY A 314 -17.50 16.04 -4.51
CA GLY A 314 -18.83 16.44 -4.08
C GLY A 314 -18.98 16.66 -2.56
N CYS A 315 -17.97 16.30 -1.77
CA CYS A 315 -17.94 16.51 -0.32
C CYS A 315 -16.96 17.61 0.12
N GLN A 316 -16.28 18.31 -0.78
CA GLN A 316 -15.26 19.28 -0.36
C GLN A 316 -15.85 20.65 -0.01
N THR A 317 -16.78 21.15 -0.82
CA THR A 317 -17.24 22.55 -0.76
C THR A 317 -18.72 22.65 -0.36
N GLY A 318 -19.07 23.57 0.57
CA GLY A 318 -20.46 23.90 0.95
C GLY A 318 -20.69 24.02 2.47
N PRO A 319 -21.86 24.49 2.94
CA PRO A 319 -22.17 24.73 4.37
C PRO A 319 -22.20 23.46 5.23
N ARG A 320 -22.00 22.28 4.63
CA ARG A 320 -21.86 20.99 5.31
C ARG A 320 -20.38 20.64 5.54
N LEU A 321 -19.69 21.47 6.31
CA LEU A 321 -18.42 21.08 6.93
C LEU A 321 -18.57 19.84 7.83
N MET A 322 -19.81 19.45 8.17
CA MET A 322 -20.15 18.32 9.04
C MET A 322 -21.22 17.43 8.38
N ALA A 323 -20.84 16.39 7.64
CA ALA A 323 -21.75 15.30 7.24
C ALA A 323 -21.08 14.07 6.61
N ALA A 324 -19.79 13.78 6.84
CA ALA A 324 -19.26 12.45 6.52
C ALA A 324 -20.03 11.36 7.33
N GLY A 325 -20.48 11.72 8.53
CA GLY A 325 -21.40 10.92 9.35
C GLY A 325 -22.89 10.98 8.96
N ALA A 326 -23.27 11.61 7.84
CA ALA A 326 -24.66 11.69 7.37
C ALA A 326 -24.88 11.10 5.96
N ASN A 327 -23.99 10.20 5.51
CA ASN A 327 -24.32 9.10 4.59
C ASN A 327 -24.94 9.49 3.24
N THR A 328 -24.47 10.59 2.62
CA THR A 328 -24.95 11.03 1.29
C THR A 328 -23.84 11.41 0.31
N CYS A 329 -22.58 11.46 0.73
CA CYS A 329 -21.44 11.69 -0.15
C CYS A 329 -20.16 11.11 0.50
N GLY A 330 -19.20 10.65 -0.30
CA GLY A 330 -17.88 10.23 0.18
C GLY A 330 -17.31 9.04 -0.57
N THR A 331 -16.09 8.64 -0.22
CA THR A 331 -15.45 7.41 -0.67
C THR A 331 -15.51 6.33 0.39
N ARG A 332 -15.47 5.08 -0.07
CA ARG A 332 -15.45 3.88 0.74
C ARG A 332 -14.60 2.81 0.08
N GLY A 333 -13.91 2.02 0.91
CA GLY A 333 -13.17 0.85 0.48
C GLY A 333 -12.00 0.53 1.41
N PRO A 334 -11.21 -0.49 1.04
CA PRO A 334 -10.07 -0.95 1.83
C PRO A 334 -9.06 0.13 2.24
N ALA A 335 -8.81 1.15 1.41
CA ALA A 335 -7.96 2.28 1.80
C ALA A 335 -8.49 3.01 3.02
N ASN A 336 -9.78 3.35 3.02
CA ASN A 336 -10.41 4.03 4.15
C ASN A 336 -10.38 3.15 5.41
N GLU A 337 -10.73 1.87 5.26
CA GLU A 337 -10.82 0.92 6.37
C GLU A 337 -9.45 0.70 7.03
N ARG A 338 -8.40 0.47 6.22
CA ARG A 338 -7.04 0.27 6.74
C ARG A 338 -6.53 1.54 7.41
N ALA A 339 -6.73 2.72 6.81
CA ALA A 339 -6.34 4.00 7.38
C ALA A 339 -6.99 4.24 8.76
N LEU A 340 -8.32 4.10 8.86
CA LEU A 340 -9.08 4.28 10.11
C LEU A 340 -8.76 3.21 11.16
N SER A 341 -8.30 2.03 10.74
CA SER A 341 -7.98 0.93 11.65
C SER A 341 -6.58 1.00 12.27
N SER A 342 -5.70 1.87 11.76
CA SER A 342 -4.27 1.91 12.07
C SER A 342 -3.92 2.56 13.42
N GLY A 343 -4.82 3.38 13.97
CA GLY A 343 -4.56 4.16 15.19
C GLY A 343 -3.84 5.48 14.91
N LYS A 344 -4.04 6.47 15.78
CA LYS A 344 -3.49 7.83 15.63
C LYS A 344 -2.08 7.96 16.18
N THR A 345 -1.76 7.18 17.21
CA THR A 345 -0.45 7.14 17.86
C THR A 345 0.11 5.73 17.84
N LEU A 346 1.43 5.60 18.00
CA LEU A 346 2.09 4.30 18.12
C LEU A 346 1.50 3.46 19.26
N GLU A 347 1.18 4.07 20.40
CA GLU A 347 0.60 3.34 21.54
C GLU A 347 -0.82 2.83 21.27
N GLU A 348 -1.63 3.63 20.56
CA GLU A 348 -2.93 3.17 20.09
C GLU A 348 -2.80 2.04 19.08
N ALA A 349 -1.88 2.15 18.12
CA ALA A 349 -1.61 1.13 17.12
C ALA A 349 -1.16 -0.19 17.76
N LYS A 350 -0.24 -0.13 18.73
CA LYS A 350 0.18 -1.30 19.53
C LYS A 350 -0.99 -1.95 20.26
N ARG A 351 -1.89 -1.15 20.86
CA ARG A 351 -3.09 -1.68 21.51
C ARG A 351 -4.00 -2.38 20.50
N PHE A 352 -4.30 -1.74 19.37
CA PHE A 352 -5.14 -2.33 18.32
C PHE A 352 -4.54 -3.60 17.72
N GLN A 353 -3.22 -3.62 17.50
CA GLN A 353 -2.52 -4.79 17.02
C GLN A 353 -2.61 -5.96 18.02
N ARG A 354 -2.35 -5.72 19.30
CA ARG A 354 -2.47 -6.75 20.36
C ARG A 354 -3.91 -7.28 20.46
N ASP A 355 -4.89 -6.40 20.44
CA ASP A 355 -6.31 -6.77 20.47
C ASP A 355 -6.69 -7.63 19.26
N ALA A 356 -6.27 -7.22 18.05
CA ALA A 356 -6.52 -7.93 16.82
C ALA A 356 -5.87 -9.33 16.83
N ASN A 357 -4.61 -9.43 17.27
CA ASN A 357 -3.90 -10.71 17.42
C ASN A 357 -4.58 -11.64 18.42
N ARG A 358 -5.00 -11.11 19.59
CA ARG A 358 -5.74 -11.89 20.61
C ARG A 358 -7.04 -12.45 20.05
N LEU A 359 -7.72 -11.69 19.20
CA LEU A 359 -8.97 -12.08 18.56
C LEU A 359 -8.79 -12.89 17.28
N ASP A 360 -7.57 -13.24 16.84
CA ASP A 360 -7.36 -13.95 15.58
C ASP A 360 -6.89 -15.41 15.76
N PRO A 361 -7.67 -16.29 16.44
CA PRO A 361 -7.28 -17.68 16.62
C PRO A 361 -7.24 -18.47 15.30
N ARG A 362 -7.77 -17.91 14.21
CA ARG A 362 -7.92 -18.56 12.90
C ARG A 362 -7.02 -18.00 11.81
N GLY A 363 -6.16 -17.01 12.09
CA GLY A 363 -5.24 -16.47 11.09
C GLY A 363 -5.96 -15.78 9.92
N THR A 364 -6.98 -14.98 10.23
CA THR A 364 -7.82 -14.24 9.28
C THR A 364 -7.45 -12.77 9.16
N LEU A 365 -6.53 -12.27 9.99
CA LEU A 365 -5.94 -10.95 9.80
C LEU A 365 -5.36 -10.82 8.37
N PRO A 366 -5.49 -9.65 7.72
CA PRO A 366 -4.65 -9.35 6.57
C PRO A 366 -3.17 -9.40 6.98
N ARG A 367 -2.25 -9.46 6.00
CA ARG A 367 -0.82 -9.46 6.30
C ARG A 367 -0.47 -8.29 7.26
N GLY A 368 0.16 -8.64 8.38
CA GLY A 368 0.55 -7.71 9.45
C GLY A 368 -0.57 -7.16 10.34
N GLY A 369 -1.84 -7.53 10.14
CA GLY A 369 -2.96 -7.01 10.95
C GLY A 369 -3.18 -5.50 10.77
N PRO A 370 -3.89 -4.81 11.69
CA PRO A 370 -4.14 -3.37 11.60
C PRO A 370 -2.87 -2.52 11.42
N GLY A 371 -1.76 -2.93 12.06
CA GLY A 371 -0.45 -2.27 11.96
C GLY A 371 0.41 -2.70 10.77
N GLY A 372 -0.12 -3.50 9.84
CA GLY A 372 0.64 -4.11 8.76
C GLY A 372 1.07 -3.17 7.62
N VAL A 373 0.59 -1.92 7.58
CA VAL A 373 0.86 -0.97 6.49
C VAL A 373 1.82 0.10 6.98
N ASP A 374 2.90 0.36 6.25
CA ASP A 374 3.77 1.52 6.51
C ASP A 374 3.17 2.76 5.83
N PHE A 375 2.26 3.44 6.54
CA PHE A 375 1.60 4.64 6.05
C PHE A 375 2.56 5.80 5.73
N THR A 376 3.82 5.76 6.19
CA THR A 376 4.82 6.76 5.80
C THR A 376 5.24 6.64 4.33
N THR A 377 4.99 5.50 3.69
CA THR A 377 5.28 5.25 2.27
C THR A 377 4.03 5.29 1.39
N LEU A 378 2.88 5.72 1.94
CA LEU A 378 1.61 5.69 1.25
C LEU A 378 1.55 6.80 0.18
N GLU A 379 1.38 6.39 -1.07
CA GLU A 379 1.32 7.30 -2.22
C GLU A 379 0.15 6.97 -3.14
N LEU A 380 -0.46 8.00 -3.73
CA LEU A 380 -1.54 7.86 -4.70
C LEU A 380 -0.98 7.33 -6.03
N ARG A 381 -1.37 6.13 -6.45
CA ARG A 381 -0.82 5.47 -7.65
C ARG A 381 -1.83 5.25 -8.78
N TYR A 382 -3.11 5.50 -8.53
CA TYR A 382 -4.14 5.46 -9.56
C TYR A 382 -5.28 6.41 -9.23
N VAL A 383 -5.78 7.13 -10.24
CA VAL A 383 -7.09 7.81 -10.19
C VAL A 383 -7.89 7.51 -11.46
N GLY A 384 -9.20 7.39 -11.33
CA GLY A 384 -10.10 7.18 -12.46
C GLY A 384 -11.57 7.37 -12.08
N GLY A 385 -12.45 7.13 -13.04
CA GLY A 385 -13.90 7.25 -12.84
C GLY A 385 -14.43 8.68 -12.84
N LEU A 386 -13.69 9.65 -13.37
CA LEU A 386 -13.91 11.10 -13.24
C LEU A 386 -15.17 11.68 -13.90
N GLY A 387 -16.09 10.85 -14.39
CA GLY A 387 -17.32 11.34 -15.03
C GLY A 387 -18.19 12.13 -14.05
N LYS A 388 -18.91 13.15 -14.54
CA LYS A 388 -19.88 13.91 -13.73
C LYS A 388 -20.89 12.98 -13.05
N GLY A 389 -21.07 13.15 -11.74
CA GLY A 389 -21.94 12.35 -10.88
C GLY A 389 -21.38 10.96 -10.54
N LYS A 390 -20.20 10.58 -11.04
CA LYS A 390 -19.60 9.28 -10.78
C LYS A 390 -18.64 9.30 -9.60
N GLY A 391 -18.15 10.45 -9.14
CA GLY A 391 -17.09 10.55 -8.14
C GLY A 391 -15.72 10.04 -8.63
N MET A 392 -14.77 9.81 -7.74
CA MET A 392 -13.42 9.33 -8.11
C MET A 392 -13.11 8.00 -7.44
N SER A 393 -12.64 7.04 -8.23
CA SER A 393 -11.97 5.82 -7.73
C SER A 393 -10.47 6.06 -7.67
N TYR A 394 -9.82 5.51 -6.64
CA TYR A 394 -8.38 5.61 -6.48
C TYR A 394 -7.76 4.31 -5.95
N SER A 395 -6.45 4.19 -6.14
CA SER A 395 -5.62 3.16 -5.50
C SER A 395 -4.32 3.79 -5.03
N MET A 396 -3.91 3.43 -3.81
CA MET A 396 -2.68 3.89 -3.18
C MET A 396 -1.75 2.70 -2.96
N LYS A 397 -0.46 2.94 -3.14
CA LYS A 397 0.59 1.95 -2.86
C LYS A 397 1.26 2.32 -1.54
N SER A 398 1.60 1.32 -0.74
CA SER A 398 2.43 1.47 0.46
C SER A 398 3.26 0.20 0.66
N ASP A 399 4.39 0.33 1.34
CA ASP A 399 5.17 -0.80 1.80
C ASP A 399 4.47 -1.50 2.98
N GLN A 400 4.68 -2.80 3.08
CA GLN A 400 4.24 -3.58 4.24
C GLN A 400 5.16 -3.27 5.42
N MET A 401 4.58 -3.08 6.60
CA MET A 401 5.34 -2.87 7.82
C MET A 401 6.18 -4.12 8.14
N PRO A 402 7.52 -4.02 8.29
CA PRO A 402 8.38 -5.20 8.49
C PRO A 402 8.13 -5.95 9.80
N ASP A 403 7.85 -5.20 10.88
CA ASP A 403 7.62 -5.75 12.22
C ASP A 403 6.37 -5.14 12.87
N PRO A 404 5.17 -5.48 12.37
CA PRO A 404 3.94 -4.85 12.80
C PRO A 404 3.52 -5.26 14.22
N ASP A 405 4.07 -6.34 14.77
CA ASP A 405 3.71 -6.81 16.12
C ASP A 405 4.41 -5.97 17.21
N ASN A 406 5.63 -5.47 16.96
CA ASN A 406 6.34 -4.58 17.89
C ASN A 406 6.29 -3.10 17.47
N ASN A 407 6.36 -2.86 16.15
CA ASN A 407 6.40 -1.54 15.52
C ASN A 407 5.27 -1.41 14.48
N PRO A 408 3.99 -1.43 14.90
CA PRO A 408 2.88 -1.31 13.98
C PRO A 408 2.90 0.04 13.26
N GLY A 409 2.55 0.03 11.99
CA GLY A 409 2.25 1.25 11.25
C GLY A 409 0.97 1.91 11.75
N PHE A 410 0.97 3.24 11.77
CA PHE A 410 -0.09 4.08 12.34
C PHE A 410 -0.22 5.38 11.55
N GLY A 411 -1.21 6.20 11.88
CA GLY A 411 -1.38 7.53 11.29
C GLY A 411 -1.98 7.51 9.87
N GLY A 412 -2.62 6.41 9.47
CA GLY A 412 -3.21 6.28 8.15
C GLY A 412 -4.27 7.35 7.84
N GLU A 413 -5.04 7.77 8.84
CA GLU A 413 -6.02 8.87 8.71
C GLU A 413 -5.35 10.18 8.26
N VAL A 414 -4.24 10.55 8.90
CA VAL A 414 -3.47 11.77 8.59
C VAL A 414 -2.87 11.68 7.19
N ARG A 415 -2.33 10.50 6.81
CA ARG A 415 -1.71 10.28 5.50
C ARG A 415 -2.71 10.31 4.35
N MET A 416 -3.89 9.72 4.55
CA MET A 416 -5.02 9.83 3.63
C MET A 416 -5.49 11.29 3.47
N GLN A 417 -5.60 12.00 4.60
CA GLN A 417 -6.01 13.40 4.61
C GLN A 417 -5.02 14.29 3.87
N LEU A 418 -3.71 14.16 4.14
CA LEU A 418 -2.65 14.92 3.46
C LEU A 418 -2.72 14.72 1.95
N SER A 419 -2.79 13.46 1.49
CA SER A 419 -2.83 13.15 0.05
C SER A 419 -4.10 13.70 -0.62
N SER A 420 -5.25 13.60 0.06
CA SER A 420 -6.52 14.12 -0.43
C SER A 420 -6.52 15.64 -0.48
N ASP A 421 -6.07 16.31 0.57
CA ASP A 421 -6.03 17.78 0.65
C ASP A 421 -5.05 18.35 -0.36
N ALA A 422 -3.87 17.74 -0.50
CA ALA A 422 -2.92 18.12 -1.53
C ALA A 422 -3.54 18.05 -2.93
N LEU A 423 -4.22 16.94 -3.28
CA LEU A 423 -4.92 16.81 -4.56
C LEU A 423 -5.87 17.99 -4.81
N PHE A 424 -6.68 18.35 -3.82
CA PHE A 424 -7.65 19.43 -3.98
C PHE A 424 -7.02 20.83 -3.95
N THR A 425 -6.00 21.08 -3.14
CA THR A 425 -5.20 22.30 -3.18
C THR A 425 -4.58 22.49 -4.57
N TRP A 426 -4.00 21.43 -5.13
CA TRP A 426 -3.44 21.46 -6.47
C TRP A 426 -4.46 21.77 -7.54
N LEU A 427 -5.72 21.34 -7.38
CA LEU A 427 -6.80 21.66 -8.31
C LEU A 427 -7.30 23.10 -8.12
N ALA A 428 -7.43 23.57 -6.89
CA ALA A 428 -8.02 24.87 -6.57
C ALA A 428 -7.16 26.07 -6.93
N LEU A 429 -5.85 25.95 -6.79
CA LEU A 429 -4.88 26.99 -7.11
C LEU A 429 -4.28 26.77 -8.49
N THR A 430 -3.83 27.84 -9.15
CA THR A 430 -3.18 27.76 -10.46
C THR A 430 -1.69 27.38 -10.34
N PRO A 431 -1.09 26.72 -11.37
CA PRO A 431 0.29 26.22 -11.29
C PRO A 431 1.38 27.26 -10.98
N ASP A 432 1.19 28.53 -11.36
CA ASP A 432 2.10 29.64 -11.07
C ASP A 432 2.29 29.92 -9.56
N LYS A 433 1.45 29.33 -8.69
CA LYS A 433 1.54 29.44 -7.24
C LYS A 433 2.33 28.31 -6.57
N PHE A 434 2.72 27.28 -7.32
CA PHE A 434 3.27 26.03 -6.77
C PHE A 434 4.78 26.08 -6.59
N TRP A 435 5.25 27.12 -5.91
CA TRP A 435 6.66 27.31 -5.61
C TRP A 435 6.85 27.84 -4.20
N VAL A 436 8.04 27.56 -3.66
CA VAL A 436 8.53 28.08 -2.39
C VAL A 436 9.97 28.56 -2.54
N ASN A 437 10.41 29.45 -1.67
CA ASN A 437 11.69 30.12 -1.76
C ASN A 437 12.20 30.52 -0.37
N LEU A 438 13.46 30.20 -0.09
CA LEU A 438 14.19 30.62 1.11
C LEU A 438 15.46 31.39 0.71
N ASN A 439 15.36 32.32 -0.24
CA ASN A 439 16.46 33.23 -0.59
C ASN A 439 16.54 34.39 0.42
N PRO A 440 17.60 34.54 1.25
CA PRO A 440 17.74 35.57 2.29
C PRO A 440 17.42 37.01 1.89
N ASP A 441 17.63 37.37 0.62
CA ASP A 441 17.38 38.74 0.12
C ASP A 441 15.90 38.98 -0.20
N GLN A 442 15.06 37.95 -0.13
CA GLN A 442 13.66 37.98 -0.52
C GLN A 442 12.71 37.51 0.60
N PRO A 443 12.76 38.11 1.81
CA PRO A 443 11.91 37.70 2.95
C PRO A 443 10.41 37.85 2.67
N ASN A 444 10.03 38.72 1.73
CA ASN A 444 8.64 38.93 1.34
C ASN A 444 8.18 38.03 0.18
N LYS A 445 9.06 37.17 -0.36
CA LYS A 445 8.79 36.28 -1.50
C LYS A 445 9.09 34.83 -1.14
N VAL A 446 8.54 34.37 -0.01
CA VAL A 446 8.72 32.99 0.46
C VAL A 446 7.84 32.00 -0.30
N MET A 447 6.57 32.33 -0.49
CA MET A 447 5.60 31.53 -1.24
C MET A 447 4.28 32.30 -1.41
N ASP A 448 3.37 31.81 -2.27
CA ASP A 448 2.02 32.37 -2.39
C ASP A 448 1.24 32.35 -1.05
N THR A 449 0.41 33.37 -0.82
CA THR A 449 -0.30 33.54 0.46
C THR A 449 -1.43 32.55 0.70
N LYS A 450 -2.09 32.07 -0.36
CA LYS A 450 -3.14 31.05 -0.24
C LYS A 450 -2.51 29.67 -0.17
N PHE A 451 -1.50 29.41 -0.98
CA PHE A 451 -0.77 28.15 -0.92
C PHE A 451 -0.14 27.92 0.47
N GLY A 452 0.42 28.97 1.07
CA GLY A 452 0.97 28.95 2.44
C GLY A 452 -0.05 28.71 3.56
N LYS A 453 -1.36 28.64 3.28
CA LYS A 453 -2.40 28.27 4.25
C LYS A 453 -2.79 26.79 4.18
N THR A 454 -2.07 25.98 3.40
CA THR A 454 -2.37 24.57 3.15
C THR A 454 -1.23 23.66 3.58
N ASP A 455 -1.55 22.41 3.92
CA ASP A 455 -0.52 21.41 4.21
C ASP A 455 0.40 21.12 3.01
N ALA A 456 -0.11 21.19 1.77
CA ALA A 456 0.74 21.04 0.58
C ALA A 456 1.81 22.14 0.51
N GLY A 457 1.42 23.40 0.75
CA GLY A 457 2.36 24.52 0.79
C GLY A 457 3.38 24.42 1.91
N ARG A 458 2.94 24.02 3.11
CA ARG A 458 3.83 23.71 4.24
C ARG A 458 4.85 22.65 3.88
N VAL A 459 4.41 21.51 3.32
CA VAL A 459 5.29 20.39 2.96
C VAL A 459 6.37 20.83 1.97
N LEU A 460 6.03 21.66 0.97
CA LEU A 460 7.02 22.17 0.02
C LEU A 460 8.07 23.05 0.73
N LEU A 461 7.65 23.97 1.60
CA LEU A 461 8.58 24.89 2.27
C LEU A 461 9.47 24.19 3.30
N GLU A 462 8.92 23.21 4.05
CA GLU A 462 9.72 22.39 4.97
C GLU A 462 10.74 21.52 4.21
N ALA A 463 10.35 20.96 3.06
CA ALA A 463 11.27 20.20 2.23
C ALA A 463 12.39 21.08 1.63
N ASP A 464 12.12 22.36 1.32
CA ASP A 464 13.16 23.29 0.89
C ASP A 464 14.19 23.55 2.00
N LEU A 465 13.73 23.71 3.25
CA LEU A 465 14.61 23.87 4.40
C LEU A 465 15.46 22.60 4.61
N GLU A 466 14.81 21.43 4.58
CA GLU A 466 15.52 20.16 4.79
C GLU A 466 16.56 19.89 3.70
N MET A 467 16.25 20.22 2.45
CA MET A 467 17.21 20.09 1.34
C MET A 467 18.46 20.94 1.56
N LYS A 468 18.34 22.09 2.22
CA LYS A 468 19.51 22.92 2.56
C LYS A 468 20.33 22.32 3.69
N HIS A 469 19.69 21.68 4.68
CA HIS A 469 20.40 20.92 5.70
C HIS A 469 21.17 19.76 5.06
N ASP A 470 20.50 19.02 4.17
CA ASP A 470 21.11 17.91 3.43
C ASP A 470 22.25 18.36 2.54
N PHE A 471 22.13 19.49 1.84
CA PHE A 471 23.23 20.05 1.06
C PHE A 471 24.41 20.44 1.93
N SER A 472 24.15 21.10 3.05
CA SER A 472 25.18 21.49 4.00
C SER A 472 25.96 20.27 4.51
N GLU A 473 25.27 19.16 4.73
CA GLU A 473 25.90 17.89 5.09
C GLU A 473 26.62 17.26 3.89
N ALA A 474 26.02 17.29 2.69
CA ALA A 474 26.54 16.68 1.48
C ALA A 474 27.82 17.36 0.98
N VAL A 475 28.08 18.61 1.34
CA VAL A 475 29.34 19.32 1.06
C VAL A 475 30.44 19.03 2.10
N ASN A 476 30.25 18.07 3.02
CA ASN A 476 31.29 17.67 3.97
C ASN A 476 32.35 16.73 3.32
N PRO A 477 33.61 17.19 3.13
CA PRO A 477 34.67 16.40 2.48
C PRO A 477 35.17 15.22 3.33
N ASP A 478 34.95 15.25 4.65
CA ASP A 478 35.35 14.15 5.54
C ASP A 478 34.34 12.99 5.48
N LYS A 479 33.09 13.30 5.13
CA LYS A 479 32.01 12.31 5.00
C LYS A 479 31.82 11.83 3.56
N HIS A 480 31.97 12.73 2.59
CA HIS A 480 31.57 12.48 1.20
C HIS A 480 32.72 12.66 0.21
N PRO A 481 33.10 11.61 -0.55
CA PRO A 481 34.14 11.71 -1.57
C PRO A 481 33.84 12.73 -2.67
N GLY A 482 32.55 12.94 -2.97
CA GLY A 482 32.08 13.95 -3.90
C GLY A 482 32.38 15.37 -3.42
N ALA A 483 32.05 15.68 -2.17
CA ALA A 483 32.44 16.95 -1.55
C ALA A 483 33.96 17.15 -1.56
N LYS A 484 34.74 16.12 -1.24
CA LYS A 484 36.20 16.22 -1.30
C LYS A 484 36.70 16.65 -2.68
N ARG A 485 36.15 16.06 -3.75
CA ARG A 485 36.48 16.46 -5.13
C ARG A 485 36.11 17.91 -5.41
N TYR A 486 34.95 18.38 -4.93
CA TYR A 486 34.57 19.78 -5.03
C TYR A 486 35.61 20.68 -4.35
N TRP A 487 35.92 20.44 -3.08
CA TRP A 487 36.84 21.26 -2.30
C TRP A 487 38.28 21.22 -2.81
N ASP A 488 38.74 20.09 -3.31
CA ASP A 488 40.08 19.97 -3.91
C ASP A 488 40.21 20.85 -5.16
N THR A 489 39.15 20.97 -5.95
CA THR A 489 39.15 21.64 -7.28
C THR A 489 38.58 23.05 -7.27
N ALA A 490 37.95 23.49 -6.17
CA ALA A 490 37.36 24.81 -6.07
C ALA A 490 38.40 25.93 -6.31
N PRO A 491 38.01 27.03 -7.00
CA PRO A 491 38.82 28.24 -7.08
C PRO A 491 39.26 28.69 -5.69
N ARG A 492 40.44 29.31 -5.59
CA ARG A 492 41.02 29.73 -4.31
C ARG A 492 41.26 31.23 -4.29
N ARG A 493 41.08 31.82 -3.10
CA ARG A 493 41.50 33.18 -2.76
C ARG A 493 42.28 33.12 -1.46
N ASN A 494 43.50 33.65 -1.45
CA ASN A 494 44.41 33.59 -0.30
C ASN A 494 44.59 32.17 0.26
N GLY A 495 44.66 31.16 -0.63
CA GLY A 495 44.80 29.75 -0.26
C GLY A 495 43.52 29.06 0.23
N MET A 496 42.44 29.81 0.48
CA MET A 496 41.14 29.25 0.90
C MET A 496 40.28 28.89 -0.31
N PRO A 497 39.68 27.69 -0.36
CA PRO A 497 38.74 27.34 -1.41
C PRO A 497 37.44 28.15 -1.29
N CYS A 498 36.91 28.58 -2.44
CA CYS A 498 35.68 29.35 -2.49
C CYS A 498 34.46 28.47 -2.18
N PHE A 499 33.61 28.95 -1.27
CA PHE A 499 32.33 28.31 -0.96
C PHE A 499 31.36 28.42 -2.15
N PRO A 500 30.50 27.42 -2.41
CA PRO A 500 29.56 27.49 -3.53
C PRO A 500 28.42 28.48 -3.27
N GLY A 501 28.42 29.62 -3.97
CA GLY A 501 27.30 30.59 -4.01
C GLY A 501 26.19 30.13 -4.94
N VAL A 502 25.55 29.01 -4.62
CA VAL A 502 24.52 28.40 -5.48
C VAL A 502 23.11 28.54 -4.90
N ARG A 503 22.15 28.75 -5.79
CA ARG A 503 20.77 28.37 -5.55
C ARG A 503 20.56 26.90 -5.89
N MET A 504 19.67 26.24 -5.18
CA MET A 504 19.31 24.85 -5.39
C MET A 504 17.81 24.65 -5.18
N TRP A 505 17.14 23.83 -5.99
CA TRP A 505 15.71 23.62 -5.82
C TRP A 505 15.27 22.23 -6.21
N ILE A 506 14.22 21.74 -5.55
CA ILE A 506 13.56 20.50 -5.93
C ILE A 506 12.55 20.78 -7.03
N GLU A 507 12.62 20.04 -8.13
CA GLU A 507 11.65 20.14 -9.23
C GLU A 507 11.22 18.75 -9.73
N PRO A 508 10.02 18.64 -10.34
CA PRO A 508 9.54 17.42 -10.98
C PRO A 508 10.46 16.94 -12.12
N LYS A 509 10.89 15.67 -12.07
CA LYS A 509 11.28 14.95 -13.30
C LYS A 509 10.02 14.43 -14.00
N PRO A 510 10.08 14.12 -15.31
CA PRO A 510 8.94 13.54 -16.03
C PRO A 510 8.37 12.32 -15.29
N ALA A 511 7.13 12.44 -14.82
CA ALA A 511 6.42 11.33 -14.19
C ALA A 511 6.12 10.26 -15.25
N GLN A 512 6.44 9.01 -14.96
CA GLN A 512 6.09 7.89 -15.84
C GLN A 512 4.67 7.45 -15.53
N VAL A 513 3.79 7.56 -16.51
CA VAL A 513 2.36 7.29 -16.35
C VAL A 513 1.84 6.36 -17.42
N ARG A 514 0.66 5.76 -17.16
CA ARG A 514 -0.14 5.08 -18.18
C ARG A 514 -1.57 5.58 -18.07
N GLU A 515 -2.06 6.24 -19.11
CA GLU A 515 -3.50 6.57 -19.23
C GLU A 515 -4.23 5.41 -19.92
N GLU A 516 -5.12 4.74 -19.20
CA GLU A 516 -5.86 3.57 -19.69
C GLU A 516 -7.20 3.45 -18.95
N ASP A 517 -8.23 2.97 -19.66
CA ASP A 517 -9.56 2.68 -19.11
C ASP A 517 -10.22 3.85 -18.33
N GLY A 518 -10.01 5.08 -18.83
CA GLY A 518 -10.57 6.29 -18.19
C GLY A 518 -9.88 6.68 -16.87
N GLY A 519 -8.72 6.09 -16.57
CA GLY A 519 -7.88 6.44 -15.43
C GLY A 519 -6.42 6.65 -15.82
N ILE A 520 -5.62 7.02 -14.82
CA ILE A 520 -4.17 7.17 -14.92
C ILE A 520 -3.48 6.33 -13.85
N TYR A 521 -2.52 5.50 -14.26
CA TYR A 521 -1.58 4.82 -13.40
C TYR A 521 -0.32 5.70 -13.26
N ILE A 522 0.08 5.99 -12.03
CA ILE A 522 1.30 6.73 -11.70
C ILE A 522 2.38 5.71 -11.31
N LEU A 523 3.23 5.37 -12.27
CA LEU A 523 4.21 4.29 -12.14
C LEU A 523 5.44 4.78 -11.38
N ASP A 524 5.89 5.98 -11.74
CA ASP A 524 7.04 6.63 -11.15
C ASP A 524 6.85 8.14 -11.19
N ALA A 525 7.30 8.82 -10.14
CA ALA A 525 7.21 10.27 -10.00
C ALA A 525 8.51 10.76 -9.34
N PRO A 526 9.64 10.71 -10.06
CA PRO A 526 10.91 11.10 -9.48
C PRO A 526 11.04 12.62 -9.38
N LEU A 527 11.80 13.07 -8.40
CA LEU A 527 12.17 14.46 -8.19
C LEU A 527 13.63 14.68 -8.61
N LYS A 528 13.94 15.90 -9.05
CA LYS A 528 15.29 16.37 -9.37
C LYS A 528 15.70 17.43 -8.37
N VAL A 529 16.98 17.45 -8.03
CA VAL A 529 17.58 18.62 -7.35
C VAL A 529 18.41 19.37 -8.37
N SER A 530 17.94 20.56 -8.72
CA SER A 530 18.64 21.46 -9.63
C SER A 530 19.48 22.45 -8.85
N THR A 531 20.56 22.92 -9.47
CA THR A 531 21.43 23.93 -8.89
C THR A 531 21.85 24.92 -9.97
N GLN A 532 22.05 26.17 -9.58
CA GLN A 532 22.60 27.22 -10.42
C GLN A 532 23.34 28.23 -9.55
N TRP A 533 24.36 28.89 -10.08
CA TRP A 533 24.96 30.05 -9.42
C TRP A 533 23.91 31.14 -9.15
N LEU A 534 23.96 31.74 -7.96
CA LEU A 534 23.16 32.91 -7.61
C LEU A 534 24.01 33.84 -6.74
N ASP A 535 24.14 35.10 -7.17
CA ASP A 535 24.72 36.14 -6.33
C ASP A 535 23.68 36.59 -5.29
N VAL A 536 24.08 36.58 -4.02
CA VAL A 536 23.24 36.91 -2.85
C VAL A 536 23.90 38.09 -2.12
N ASP A 537 23.12 39.13 -1.85
CA ASP A 537 23.60 40.35 -1.20
C ASP A 537 23.80 40.13 0.31
N TYR A 538 22.96 39.30 0.92
CA TYR A 538 23.11 38.90 2.31
C TYR A 538 24.45 38.19 2.54
N THR A 539 25.28 38.76 3.40
CA THR A 539 26.51 38.10 3.87
C THR A 539 26.51 37.96 5.38
N VAL A 540 26.89 36.79 5.87
CA VAL A 540 27.07 36.57 7.31
C VAL A 540 28.25 37.43 7.78
N PRO A 541 28.09 38.26 8.85
CA PRO A 541 29.18 39.08 9.37
C PRO A 541 30.42 38.24 9.69
N GLY A 542 31.56 38.59 9.09
CA GLY A 542 32.83 37.88 9.29
C GLY A 542 33.06 36.67 8.37
N SER A 543 32.19 36.43 7.39
CA SER A 543 32.39 35.45 6.32
C SER A 543 33.55 35.85 5.38
N THR A 544 34.27 34.85 4.88
CA THR A 544 35.37 34.98 3.91
C THR A 544 34.93 34.45 2.55
N GLU A 545 33.80 34.97 2.04
CA GLU A 545 33.26 34.60 0.73
C GLU A 545 34.09 35.18 -0.42
N CYS A 546 34.24 34.40 -1.49
CA CYS A 546 34.89 34.86 -2.72
C CYS A 546 33.92 35.71 -3.55
N LYS A 547 33.97 37.03 -3.36
CA LYS A 547 33.08 37.98 -4.06
C LYS A 547 33.58 38.37 -5.47
N ASP A 548 34.81 38.03 -5.81
CA ASP A 548 35.52 38.43 -7.04
C ASP A 548 35.67 37.27 -8.04
N LEU A 549 34.68 36.38 -8.12
CA LEU A 549 34.69 35.25 -9.05
C LEU A 549 34.30 35.67 -10.46
N SER A 550 35.08 35.25 -11.46
CA SER A 550 34.72 35.38 -12.87
C SER A 550 33.56 34.46 -13.26
N ASP A 551 32.84 34.77 -14.34
CA ASP A 551 31.74 33.92 -14.84
C ASP A 551 32.18 32.49 -15.16
N ALA A 552 33.42 32.31 -15.61
CA ALA A 552 33.99 31.00 -15.87
C ALA A 552 34.19 30.19 -14.58
N GLU A 553 34.68 30.85 -13.51
CA GLU A 553 34.82 30.25 -12.18
C GLU A 553 33.44 29.91 -11.57
N LYS A 554 32.47 30.83 -11.66
CA LYS A 554 31.07 30.60 -11.22
C LYS A 554 30.48 29.36 -11.89
N LYS A 555 30.58 29.26 -13.23
CA LYS A 555 30.13 28.09 -14.00
C LYS A 555 30.90 26.81 -13.68
N ALA A 556 32.20 26.91 -13.35
CA ALA A 556 32.99 25.75 -12.94
C ALA A 556 32.55 25.22 -11.58
N ILE A 557 32.29 26.10 -10.61
CA ILE A 557 31.74 25.76 -9.29
C ILE A 557 30.37 25.10 -9.45
N GLU A 558 29.46 25.73 -10.20
CA GLU A 558 28.12 25.20 -10.47
C GLU A 558 28.18 23.77 -11.04
N ARG A 559 28.97 23.55 -12.09
CA ARG A 559 29.15 22.21 -12.69
C ARG A 559 29.76 21.20 -11.72
N SER A 560 30.71 21.62 -10.90
CA SER A 560 31.35 20.75 -9.92
C SER A 560 30.36 20.33 -8.82
N ILE A 561 29.55 21.25 -8.31
CA ILE A 561 28.49 20.95 -7.33
C ILE A 561 27.42 20.04 -7.94
N ALA A 562 26.95 20.36 -9.14
CA ALA A 562 25.96 19.55 -9.86
C ALA A 562 26.43 18.11 -10.08
N THR A 563 27.72 17.90 -10.33
CA THR A 563 28.29 16.58 -10.62
C THR A 563 28.67 15.81 -9.36
N ASN A 564 29.25 16.49 -8.37
CA ASN A 564 29.90 15.83 -7.24
C ASN A 564 29.07 15.85 -5.95
N VAL A 565 28.08 16.74 -5.81
CA VAL A 565 27.34 16.93 -4.55
C VAL A 565 25.84 16.66 -4.74
N MET A 566 25.22 17.29 -5.74
CA MET A 566 23.77 17.19 -5.97
C MET A 566 23.21 15.75 -6.12
N PRO A 567 23.93 14.76 -6.71
CA PRO A 567 23.39 13.41 -6.81
C PRO A 567 23.07 12.77 -5.45
N LEU A 568 23.83 13.10 -4.39
CA LEU A 568 23.54 12.61 -3.04
C LEU A 568 22.27 13.26 -2.47
N VAL A 569 22.13 14.58 -2.63
CA VAL A 569 20.93 15.31 -2.16
C VAL A 569 19.69 14.85 -2.93
N GLU A 570 19.81 14.64 -4.24
CA GLU A 570 18.71 14.12 -5.07
C GLU A 570 18.29 12.69 -4.67
N ASP A 571 19.25 11.82 -4.35
CA ASP A 571 18.97 10.48 -3.82
C ASP A 571 18.14 10.59 -2.53
N ARG A 572 18.58 11.39 -1.55
CA ARG A 572 17.84 11.61 -0.29
C ARG A 572 16.43 12.15 -0.51
N VAL A 573 16.25 13.14 -1.39
CA VAL A 573 14.91 13.66 -1.74
C VAL A 573 13.98 12.54 -2.24
N ASN A 574 14.53 11.56 -2.98
CA ASN A 574 13.75 10.46 -3.53
C ASN A 574 13.61 9.25 -2.59
N THR A 575 14.51 9.05 -1.60
CA THR A 575 14.55 7.85 -0.77
C THR A 575 14.28 8.07 0.71
N ASP A 576 14.70 9.22 1.25
CA ASP A 576 14.72 9.43 2.69
C ASP A 576 13.32 9.72 3.22
N ARG A 577 13.12 9.40 4.50
CA ARG A 577 11.81 9.49 5.17
C ARG A 577 11.36 10.93 5.37
N ASP A 578 12.30 11.87 5.50
CA ASP A 578 12.01 13.29 5.72
C ASP A 578 11.32 13.94 4.50
N TYR A 579 11.52 13.38 3.30
CA TYR A 579 10.84 13.80 2.06
C TYR A 579 9.64 12.95 1.68
N ALA A 580 9.20 12.02 2.54
CA ALA A 580 8.07 11.14 2.23
C ALA A 580 6.78 11.94 1.95
N ASP A 581 6.54 13.01 2.72
CA ASP A 581 5.38 13.87 2.51
C ASP A 581 5.47 14.65 1.20
N LEU A 582 6.68 15.08 0.82
CA LEU A 582 6.91 15.73 -0.47
C LEU A 582 6.57 14.80 -1.63
N ARG A 583 6.99 13.53 -1.58
CA ARG A 583 6.66 12.53 -2.61
C ARG A 583 5.17 12.20 -2.65
N ALA A 584 4.52 12.07 -1.50
CA ALA A 584 3.06 11.89 -1.43
C ALA A 584 2.31 13.08 -2.06
N VAL A 585 2.69 14.31 -1.69
CA VAL A 585 2.13 15.56 -2.23
C VAL A 585 2.41 15.71 -3.74
N TYR A 586 3.58 15.27 -4.23
CA TYR A 586 3.93 15.25 -5.65
C TYR A 586 3.07 14.26 -6.45
N THR A 587 2.86 13.04 -5.97
CA THR A 587 1.97 12.09 -6.66
C THR A 587 0.53 12.60 -6.77
N ALA A 588 0.05 13.33 -5.75
CA ALA A 588 -1.24 14.03 -5.83
C ALA A 588 -1.23 15.16 -6.88
N ARG A 589 -0.11 15.88 -7.09
CA ARG A 589 0.04 16.89 -8.15
C ARG A 589 -0.08 16.29 -9.55
N VAL A 590 0.52 15.11 -9.77
CA VAL A 590 0.41 14.35 -11.02
C VAL A 590 -1.05 13.97 -11.29
N ALA A 591 -1.75 13.45 -10.28
CA ALA A 591 -3.17 13.11 -10.38
C ALA A 591 -4.06 14.35 -10.64
N ALA A 592 -3.79 15.47 -9.97
CA ALA A 592 -4.51 16.73 -10.19
C ALA A 592 -4.36 17.23 -11.62
N GLU A 593 -3.16 17.11 -12.21
CA GLU A 593 -2.92 17.48 -13.61
C GLU A 593 -3.77 16.64 -14.57
N TYR A 594 -3.79 15.32 -14.37
CA TYR A 594 -4.65 14.46 -15.17
C TYR A 594 -6.13 14.85 -15.04
N ILE A 595 -6.61 15.13 -13.81
CA ILE A 595 -7.99 15.56 -13.58
C ILE A 595 -8.31 16.87 -14.31
N ARG A 596 -7.41 17.87 -14.26
CA ARG A 596 -7.56 19.12 -15.04
C ARG A 596 -7.72 18.84 -16.53
N GLN A 597 -6.84 18.00 -17.08
CA GLN A 597 -6.85 17.66 -18.51
C GLN A 597 -8.11 16.90 -18.91
N GLN A 598 -8.62 15.99 -18.06
CA GLN A 598 -9.89 15.32 -18.33
C GLN A 598 -11.08 16.27 -18.20
N ASP A 599 -11.06 17.17 -17.22
CA ASP A 599 -12.10 18.16 -17.02
C ASP A 599 -12.18 19.19 -18.15
N ALA A 600 -11.05 19.63 -18.69
CA ALA A 600 -10.99 20.48 -19.88
C ALA A 600 -11.66 19.82 -21.09
N LYS A 601 -11.45 18.50 -21.28
CA LYS A 601 -12.10 17.72 -22.35
C LYS A 601 -13.60 17.55 -22.12
N ARG A 602 -14.00 17.24 -20.88
CA ARG A 602 -15.40 17.03 -20.49
C ARG A 602 -15.59 17.37 -19.01
N PRO A 603 -16.60 18.21 -18.65
CA PRO A 603 -16.84 18.56 -17.26
C PRO A 603 -16.97 17.34 -16.33
N THR A 604 -16.19 17.36 -15.24
CA THR A 604 -16.15 16.37 -14.16
C THR A 604 -16.79 16.92 -12.89
N ASP A 605 -16.81 16.11 -11.83
CA ASP A 605 -17.22 16.57 -10.49
C ASP A 605 -16.25 17.60 -9.87
N PHE A 606 -15.06 17.76 -10.44
CA PHE A 606 -14.02 18.68 -9.95
C PHE A 606 -14.13 20.08 -10.54
N ARG A 607 -14.98 20.32 -11.56
CA ARG A 607 -15.11 21.60 -12.29
C ARG A 607 -15.24 22.82 -11.38
N LYS A 608 -15.97 22.71 -10.26
CA LYS A 608 -16.19 23.83 -9.32
C LYS A 608 -14.99 24.12 -8.42
N ILE A 609 -14.09 23.15 -8.28
CA ILE A 609 -12.87 23.27 -7.49
C ILE A 609 -11.74 23.80 -8.37
N ILE A 610 -11.63 23.33 -9.62
CA ILE A 610 -10.52 23.69 -10.51
C ILE A 610 -10.41 25.21 -10.67
N ASN A 611 -9.26 25.75 -10.29
CA ASN A 611 -8.90 27.17 -10.36
C ASN A 611 -9.90 28.09 -9.62
N SER A 612 -10.56 27.60 -8.57
CA SER A 612 -11.47 28.41 -7.72
C SER A 612 -10.75 29.50 -6.93
N ASP A 613 -9.43 29.36 -6.74
CA ASP A 613 -8.62 30.18 -5.86
C ASP A 613 -9.10 30.19 -4.40
N ASP A 614 -9.87 29.17 -4.00
CA ASP A 614 -10.39 28.95 -2.66
C ASP A 614 -9.86 27.64 -2.09
N VAL A 615 -9.04 27.76 -1.04
CA VAL A 615 -8.42 26.63 -0.32
C VAL A 615 -8.93 26.48 1.11
N THR A 616 -10.00 27.20 1.50
CA THR A 616 -10.51 27.22 2.87
C THR A 616 -10.94 25.85 3.39
N ALA A 617 -11.28 24.91 2.49
CA ALA A 617 -11.63 23.54 2.82
C ALA A 617 -10.42 22.63 3.16
N TRP A 618 -9.20 23.05 2.80
CA TRP A 618 -7.95 22.28 2.98
C TRP A 618 -6.89 23.13 3.71
N PRO A 619 -7.20 23.59 4.94
CA PRO A 619 -6.27 24.38 5.73
C PRO A 619 -5.10 23.52 6.23
N LEU A 620 -4.12 24.16 6.84
CA LEU A 620 -3.17 23.51 7.73
C LEU A 620 -3.93 22.70 8.80
N ARG A 621 -3.67 21.38 8.87
CA ARG A 621 -4.31 20.49 9.84
C ARG A 621 -3.39 20.15 10.99
N ASP A 622 -3.98 19.55 12.02
CA ASP A 622 -3.27 19.03 13.19
C ASP A 622 -2.05 18.18 12.82
N PRO A 623 -0.87 18.42 13.42
CA PRO A 623 -0.55 19.41 14.47
C PRO A 623 -0.01 20.77 13.95
N HIS A 624 -0.24 21.09 12.68
CA HIS A 624 0.38 22.20 11.97
C HIS A 624 -0.49 23.46 11.85
N GLN A 625 -1.58 23.59 12.60
CA GLN A 625 -2.50 24.73 12.51
C GLN A 625 -1.81 26.07 12.84
N ASP A 626 -0.79 26.01 13.70
CA ASP A 626 0.02 27.17 14.10
C ASP A 626 1.29 27.32 13.24
N TRP A 627 1.47 26.48 12.21
CA TRP A 627 2.60 26.57 11.31
C TRP A 627 2.59 27.90 10.56
N ASN A 628 3.77 28.52 10.44
CA ASN A 628 3.94 29.76 9.72
C ASN A 628 5.21 29.77 8.86
N ARG A 629 5.09 30.17 7.59
CA ARG A 629 6.21 30.35 6.66
C ARG A 629 7.31 31.26 7.21
N GLU A 630 6.96 32.31 7.96
CA GLU A 630 7.95 33.23 8.51
C GLU A 630 8.81 32.55 9.59
N GLN A 631 8.26 31.57 10.31
CA GLN A 631 9.05 30.75 11.25
C GLN A 631 10.03 29.84 10.50
N VAL A 632 9.63 29.27 9.36
CA VAL A 632 10.54 28.45 8.53
C VAL A 632 11.68 29.30 7.98
N TRP A 633 11.35 30.47 7.45
CA TRP A 633 12.33 31.46 7.04
C TRP A 633 13.27 31.84 8.19
N ASN A 634 12.74 32.12 9.38
CA ASN A 634 13.56 32.48 10.53
C ASN A 634 14.46 31.31 10.97
N ARG A 635 13.99 30.06 10.94
CA ARG A 635 14.83 28.87 11.19
C ARG A 635 15.95 28.77 10.16
N TYR A 636 15.67 29.03 8.89
CA TYR A 636 16.70 29.09 7.87
C TYR A 636 17.70 30.23 8.14
N MET A 637 17.24 31.45 8.41
CA MET A 637 18.08 32.58 8.76
C MET A 637 18.90 32.35 10.04
N ASP A 638 18.38 31.57 10.98
CA ASP A 638 19.09 31.18 12.19
C ASP A 638 20.19 30.15 11.87
N SER A 639 19.90 29.16 11.02
CA SER A 639 20.88 28.18 10.56
C SER A 639 22.09 28.84 9.88
N ILE A 640 21.85 29.87 9.06
CA ILE A 640 22.94 30.59 8.39
C ILE A 640 23.72 31.52 9.32
N LYS A 641 23.08 32.08 10.35
CA LYS A 641 23.73 32.97 11.33
C LYS A 641 24.55 32.22 12.37
N LYS A 642 23.98 31.16 12.93
CA LYS A 642 24.59 30.40 14.03
C LYS A 642 25.55 29.33 13.55
N GLY A 643 25.45 28.91 12.30
CA GLY A 643 26.06 27.65 11.88
C GLY A 643 25.15 26.48 12.17
N ILE A 644 25.08 25.58 11.20
CA ILE A 644 24.87 24.17 11.47
C ILE A 644 26.19 23.64 12.07
N GLU A 645 26.24 22.47 12.71
CA GLU A 645 27.53 21.92 13.19
C GLU A 645 28.44 21.58 11.98
N TRP A 646 29.40 22.46 11.64
CA TRP A 646 30.30 22.28 10.49
C TRP A 646 31.61 21.58 10.89
N PHE A 647 32.10 20.76 9.97
CA PHE A 647 33.45 20.20 9.98
C PHE A 647 34.47 21.33 9.84
N GLU A 648 35.59 21.23 10.57
CA GLU A 648 36.68 22.18 10.42
C GLU A 648 37.40 21.86 9.10
N LEU A 649 37.15 22.66 8.07
CA LEU A 649 38.07 22.72 6.94
C LEU A 649 39.44 23.10 7.51
N LYS A 650 40.48 22.32 7.20
CA LYS A 650 41.89 22.53 7.60
C LYS A 650 42.51 23.86 7.11
N TYR A 651 41.68 24.83 6.75
CA TYR A 651 42.00 26.11 6.11
C TYR A 651 41.51 27.32 6.94
N GLY A 652 41.54 27.26 8.28
CA GLY A 652 41.51 28.48 9.11
C GLY A 652 40.21 28.85 9.83
N GLY A 653 39.38 27.87 10.21
CA GLY A 653 38.52 28.01 11.41
C GLY A 653 37.33 28.98 11.33
N LYS A 654 36.57 29.04 10.23
CA LYS A 654 35.25 29.69 10.22
C LYS A 654 34.16 28.86 9.54
N VAL A 655 32.97 29.00 10.11
CA VAL A 655 31.68 28.42 9.69
C VAL A 655 31.21 29.11 8.41
N TYR A 656 31.01 28.35 7.34
CA TYR A 656 30.40 28.85 6.11
C TYR A 656 28.95 28.38 6.05
N ASN A 657 27.98 29.28 5.95
CA ASN A 657 26.60 28.92 5.66
C ASN A 657 26.06 29.81 4.55
N GLN A 658 25.83 29.25 3.36
CA GLN A 658 24.86 29.84 2.44
C GLN A 658 24.39 28.82 1.41
N GLY A 659 23.08 28.61 1.30
CA GLY A 659 22.48 27.85 0.22
C GLY A 659 21.10 28.40 -0.06
N VAL A 660 20.93 29.16 -1.14
CA VAL A 660 19.60 29.65 -1.53
C VAL A 660 18.81 28.51 -2.14
N GLY A 661 17.48 28.45 -1.95
CA GLY A 661 16.74 27.43 -2.69
C GLY A 661 15.23 27.51 -2.67
N GLY A 662 14.60 26.48 -3.24
CA GLY A 662 13.15 26.33 -3.30
C GLY A 662 12.67 24.91 -3.60
N VAL A 663 11.36 24.77 -3.69
CA VAL A 663 10.69 23.67 -4.39
C VAL A 663 9.79 24.31 -5.43
N ASP A 664 9.87 23.87 -6.70
CA ASP A 664 9.08 24.42 -7.80
C ASP A 664 8.33 23.30 -8.55
N PHE A 665 7.03 23.20 -8.26
CA PHE A 665 6.08 22.27 -8.87
C PHE A 665 5.12 22.99 -9.84
N SER A 666 5.48 24.18 -10.31
CA SER A 666 4.70 24.92 -11.30
C SER A 666 4.60 24.16 -12.63
N LYS A 667 5.65 23.41 -12.96
CA LYS A 667 5.69 22.49 -14.11
C LYS A 667 5.35 21.08 -13.66
N GLN A 668 4.68 20.33 -14.53
CA GLN A 668 4.41 18.90 -14.31
C GLN A 668 4.69 18.09 -15.56
N PRO A 669 5.98 17.85 -15.90
CA PRO A 669 6.31 16.99 -17.03
C PRO A 669 5.79 15.56 -16.77
N LYS A 670 5.27 14.92 -17.82
CA LYS A 670 4.84 13.52 -17.79
C LYS A 670 5.26 12.80 -19.06
N ARG A 671 5.48 11.49 -18.95
CA ARG A 671 5.71 10.58 -20.07
C ARG A 671 4.72 9.41 -19.98
N ASN A 672 3.81 9.33 -20.95
CA ASN A 672 2.89 8.21 -21.06
C ASN A 672 3.61 7.02 -21.72
N ILE A 673 3.69 5.88 -21.04
CA ILE A 673 4.33 4.69 -21.60
C ILE A 673 3.36 3.88 -22.47
N PRO A 674 3.84 3.23 -23.56
CA PRO A 674 2.99 2.38 -24.38
C PRO A 674 2.43 1.19 -23.59
N LYS A 675 1.22 0.73 -23.97
CA LYS A 675 0.57 -0.44 -23.34
C LYS A 675 1.48 -1.66 -23.30
N ALA A 676 2.21 -1.96 -24.39
CA ALA A 676 3.13 -3.09 -24.44
C ALA A 676 4.23 -3.01 -23.37
N GLN A 677 4.81 -1.82 -23.16
CA GLN A 677 5.80 -1.58 -22.10
C GLN A 677 5.15 -1.72 -20.72
N PHE A 678 3.95 -1.14 -20.54
CA PHE A 678 3.19 -1.24 -19.30
C PHE A 678 2.91 -2.71 -18.93
N THR A 679 2.39 -3.51 -19.85
CA THR A 679 2.12 -4.94 -19.64
C THR A 679 3.40 -5.72 -19.33
N ALA A 680 4.52 -5.40 -19.96
CA ALA A 680 5.79 -6.08 -19.73
C ALA A 680 6.42 -5.74 -18.37
N GLN A 681 6.43 -4.46 -17.99
CA GLN A 681 7.11 -3.97 -16.79
C GLN A 681 6.21 -3.99 -15.54
N ASN A 682 4.90 -3.81 -15.72
CA ASN A 682 3.89 -3.70 -14.66
C ASN A 682 2.79 -4.76 -14.82
N ARG A 683 3.17 -5.97 -15.25
CA ARG A 683 2.25 -7.10 -15.42
C ARG A 683 1.32 -7.24 -14.21
N ASP A 684 0.01 -7.25 -14.43
CA ASP A 684 -1.05 -7.41 -13.39
C ASP A 684 -1.33 -6.18 -12.51
N LEU A 685 -0.72 -5.03 -12.79
CA LEU A 685 -0.96 -3.83 -11.98
C LEU A 685 -2.40 -3.33 -12.13
N ASP A 686 -2.98 -3.46 -13.32
CA ASP A 686 -4.40 -3.21 -13.61
C ASP A 686 -5.33 -4.01 -12.70
N ASN A 687 -5.17 -5.33 -12.65
CA ASN A 687 -5.94 -6.21 -11.77
C ASN A 687 -5.65 -5.89 -10.31
N THR A 688 -4.41 -5.58 -9.94
CA THR A 688 -4.05 -5.21 -8.58
C THR A 688 -4.76 -3.92 -8.14
N VAL A 689 -4.82 -2.90 -9.00
CA VAL A 689 -5.56 -1.65 -8.75
C VAL A 689 -7.05 -1.94 -8.62
N VAL A 690 -7.65 -2.74 -9.50
CA VAL A 690 -9.07 -3.14 -9.39
C VAL A 690 -9.33 -3.88 -8.08
N ASN A 691 -8.49 -4.84 -7.73
CA ASN A 691 -8.63 -5.66 -6.53
C ASN A 691 -8.38 -4.87 -5.25
N SER A 692 -7.53 -3.85 -5.27
CA SER A 692 -7.27 -2.99 -4.11
C SER A 692 -8.50 -2.25 -3.61
N ARG A 693 -9.48 -2.00 -4.50
CA ARG A 693 -10.78 -1.39 -4.14
C ARG A 693 -11.74 -2.40 -3.50
N LYS A 694 -11.44 -3.69 -3.59
CA LYS A 694 -12.28 -4.81 -3.12
C LYS A 694 -11.66 -5.55 -1.93
N SER A 695 -10.35 -5.52 -1.78
CA SER A 695 -9.60 -6.30 -0.81
C SER A 695 -8.62 -5.44 -0.01
N ASP A 696 -8.57 -5.66 1.30
CA ASP A 696 -7.64 -5.01 2.23
C ASP A 696 -6.25 -5.68 2.30
N ASP A 697 -5.99 -6.63 1.40
CA ASP A 697 -4.76 -7.41 1.34
C ASP A 697 -4.33 -7.64 -0.12
N ALA A 698 -4.68 -6.71 -1.02
CA ALA A 698 -4.21 -6.75 -2.40
C ALA A 698 -2.71 -6.43 -2.45
N SER A 699 -1.90 -7.38 -2.89
CA SER A 699 -0.45 -7.21 -3.05
C SER A 699 -0.10 -7.30 -4.53
N TYR A 700 0.83 -6.46 -4.97
CA TYR A 700 1.36 -6.57 -6.31
C TYR A 700 2.34 -7.74 -6.37
N ARG A 701 1.91 -8.84 -6.98
CA ARG A 701 2.72 -10.07 -7.14
C ARG A 701 3.21 -10.59 -5.78
N ASP A 702 4.49 -10.93 -5.66
CA ASP A 702 5.12 -11.45 -4.44
C ASP A 702 6.01 -10.41 -3.73
N LEU A 703 5.80 -9.12 -4.02
CA LEU A 703 6.49 -8.00 -3.40
C LEU A 703 5.95 -7.71 -1.99
N ASP A 704 6.73 -6.98 -1.21
CA ASP A 704 6.37 -6.52 0.14
C ASP A 704 5.65 -5.15 0.09
N THR A 705 4.79 -4.98 -0.92
CA THR A 705 3.95 -3.79 -1.12
C THR A 705 2.47 -4.17 -1.06
N VAL A 706 1.64 -3.27 -0.55
CA VAL A 706 0.19 -3.37 -0.55
C VAL A 706 -0.41 -2.27 -1.41
N TYR A 707 -1.49 -2.61 -2.11
CA TYR A 707 -2.34 -1.65 -2.79
C TYR A 707 -3.66 -1.56 -2.06
N LEU A 708 -4.07 -0.33 -1.75
CA LEU A 708 -5.28 -0.03 -1.02
C LEU A 708 -6.10 0.96 -1.84
N GLY A 709 -7.28 0.56 -2.26
CA GLY A 709 -8.16 1.36 -3.09
C GLY A 709 -9.48 1.68 -2.40
N ALA A 710 -10.15 2.67 -2.94
CA ALA A 710 -11.51 3.02 -2.58
C ALA A 710 -12.15 3.84 -3.71
N GLY A 711 -13.45 4.10 -3.58
CA GLY A 711 -14.19 4.86 -4.57
C GLY A 711 -15.57 5.28 -4.07
N PRO A 712 -16.42 5.79 -4.97
CA PRO A 712 -17.78 6.23 -4.67
C PRO A 712 -18.64 5.13 -4.05
N ALA A 713 -19.56 5.52 -3.18
CA ALA A 713 -20.43 4.64 -2.40
C ALA A 713 -21.49 3.87 -3.22
N ASP A 714 -21.90 4.44 -4.35
CA ASP A 714 -23.07 4.09 -5.16
C ASP A 714 -22.74 3.29 -6.43
N GLY A 715 -21.46 3.04 -6.68
CA GLY A 715 -21.02 2.18 -7.78
C GLY A 715 -20.75 0.76 -7.30
N GLY A 716 -21.78 -0.10 -7.30
CA GLY A 716 -21.55 -1.52 -7.48
C GLY A 716 -20.57 -1.68 -8.64
N SER A 717 -19.40 -2.28 -8.38
CA SER A 717 -18.34 -2.50 -9.36
C SER A 717 -18.72 -3.53 -10.43
N GLY A 718 -19.85 -3.33 -11.09
CA GLY A 718 -20.21 -3.92 -12.37
C GLY A 718 -19.66 -3.08 -13.52
N GLU A 719 -18.36 -2.80 -13.49
CA GLU A 719 -17.58 -2.79 -14.72
C GLU A 719 -16.80 -4.10 -14.69
N ASP A 720 -17.47 -5.14 -15.17
CA ASP A 720 -16.84 -6.34 -15.69
C ASP A 720 -16.13 -5.93 -17.00
N PRO A 721 -14.80 -6.07 -17.13
CA PRO A 721 -14.11 -5.81 -18.39
C PRO A 721 -14.38 -6.91 -19.44
N GLY A 722 -15.18 -7.93 -19.15
CA GLY A 722 -15.49 -9.03 -20.05
C GLY A 722 -16.97 -9.38 -20.09
N GLY A 723 -17.77 -8.59 -20.80
CA GLY A 723 -19.13 -9.00 -21.17
C GLY A 723 -19.09 -10.03 -22.30
N ASP A 724 -19.41 -11.30 -22.01
CA ASP A 724 -19.83 -12.24 -23.05
C ASP A 724 -21.12 -11.72 -23.74
N PRO A 725 -21.23 -11.85 -25.07
CA PRO A 725 -22.24 -11.14 -25.85
C PRO A 725 -23.64 -11.71 -25.60
N LYS A 726 -24.54 -10.88 -25.07
CA LYS A 726 -25.98 -11.19 -25.05
C LYS A 726 -26.52 -11.11 -26.49
N PRO A 727 -27.39 -12.03 -26.94
CA PRO A 727 -27.73 -12.22 -28.35
C PRO A 727 -28.44 -11.00 -28.94
N THR A 728 -28.03 -10.62 -30.14
CA THR A 728 -28.72 -9.65 -31.00
C THR A 728 -30.15 -10.10 -31.27
N PRO A 729 -31.18 -9.26 -31.07
CA PRO A 729 -32.53 -9.60 -31.47
C PRO A 729 -32.64 -9.63 -33.00
N THR A 730 -33.15 -10.75 -33.53
CA THR A 730 -33.53 -10.92 -34.93
C THR A 730 -34.60 -9.89 -35.31
N PRO A 731 -34.42 -9.10 -36.39
CA PRO A 731 -35.48 -8.22 -36.88
C PRO A 731 -36.54 -8.99 -37.68
N THR A 732 -37.82 -8.81 -37.33
CA THR A 732 -38.97 -9.19 -38.14
C THR A 732 -39.22 -8.11 -39.20
N PRO A 733 -39.49 -8.47 -40.48
CA PRO A 733 -39.54 -7.51 -41.58
C PRO A 733 -40.91 -6.84 -41.73
N SER A 734 -40.93 -5.57 -42.16
CA SER A 734 -42.08 -4.96 -42.81
C SER A 734 -41.63 -3.99 -43.91
N ASP A 735 -41.79 -4.47 -45.13
CA ASP A 735 -42.32 -3.85 -46.35
C ASP A 735 -41.85 -2.46 -46.83
N THR A 736 -41.03 -2.57 -47.88
CA THR A 736 -41.01 -1.86 -49.17
C THR A 736 -41.95 -0.67 -49.40
N GLY A 737 -41.34 0.51 -49.57
CA GLY A 737 -41.83 1.62 -50.41
C GLY A 737 -40.67 2.18 -51.25
N LYS A 738 -40.87 2.31 -52.58
CA LYS A 738 -39.87 2.68 -53.61
C LYS A 738 -39.41 4.15 -53.55
N PRO A 739 -38.29 4.50 -54.23
CA PRO A 739 -37.50 5.73 -54.04
C PRO A 739 -37.77 6.83 -55.08
N THR A 740 -37.35 8.06 -54.76
CA THR A 740 -37.04 9.11 -55.75
C THR A 740 -35.80 9.90 -55.33
N ASP A 741 -34.78 9.77 -56.19
CA ASP A 741 -33.74 10.72 -56.63
C ASP A 741 -32.43 11.01 -55.85
N PRO A 742 -31.31 11.27 -56.59
CA PRO A 742 -29.94 10.87 -56.26
C PRO A 742 -29.02 12.02 -55.74
N PRO A 743 -27.74 11.75 -55.37
CA PRO A 743 -26.95 12.65 -54.51
C PRO A 743 -26.10 13.66 -55.30
N SER A 744 -25.90 14.85 -54.72
CA SER A 744 -24.93 15.85 -55.21
C SER A 744 -23.63 15.77 -54.42
N SER A 745 -22.51 15.64 -55.15
CA SER A 745 -21.11 15.67 -54.70
C SER A 745 -20.64 17.10 -54.30
N PRO A 746 -19.47 17.27 -53.64
CA PRO A 746 -19.06 18.47 -52.90
C PRO A 746 -18.01 19.34 -53.61
N ALA A 747 -17.83 20.59 -53.13
CA ALA A 747 -16.61 21.44 -53.12
C ALA A 747 -16.97 22.92 -52.80
N PRO A 748 -16.04 23.86 -52.52
CA PRO A 748 -14.59 23.77 -52.22
C PRO A 748 -14.10 24.60 -51.00
N ASP A 749 -12.82 24.42 -50.65
CA ASP A 749 -11.96 25.27 -49.79
C ASP A 749 -11.81 26.72 -50.30
N PRO A 750 -11.43 27.67 -49.41
CA PRO A 750 -10.68 28.85 -49.81
C PRO A 750 -9.34 29.02 -49.05
N SER A 751 -8.26 28.91 -49.83
CA SER A 751 -7.10 29.82 -49.98
C SER A 751 -6.65 30.76 -48.84
N THR A 752 -5.34 30.70 -48.59
CA THR A 752 -4.46 31.69 -47.95
C THR A 752 -4.30 33.00 -48.74
N PRO A 753 -3.97 34.11 -48.05
CA PRO A 753 -3.07 35.11 -48.62
C PRO A 753 -2.00 35.67 -47.65
N GLY A 754 -0.80 35.91 -48.21
CA GLY A 754 -0.09 37.20 -48.17
C GLY A 754 0.68 37.62 -46.90
N ASP A 755 2.00 37.68 -47.05
CA ASP A 755 3.01 38.28 -46.16
C ASP A 755 3.12 39.79 -46.41
N ASP A 756 3.27 40.61 -45.34
CA ASP A 756 3.74 42.01 -45.39
C ASP A 756 4.27 42.41 -43.99
N GLY A 757 5.54 42.82 -43.92
CA GLY A 757 6.28 43.03 -42.67
C GLY A 757 6.30 44.46 -42.12
N THR A 758 6.19 44.61 -40.79
CA THR A 758 7.09 45.37 -39.88
C THR A 758 6.59 45.28 -38.42
N PRO A 759 7.47 45.41 -37.39
CA PRO A 759 7.21 44.85 -36.05
C PRO A 759 6.62 45.86 -35.05
N ALA A 760 5.63 45.40 -34.27
CA ALA A 760 5.13 46.07 -33.07
C ALA A 760 5.00 45.05 -31.92
N PRO A 761 5.20 45.47 -30.64
CA PRO A 761 5.56 44.57 -29.54
C PRO A 761 4.31 43.89 -28.93
N PRO A 762 4.35 42.60 -28.56
CA PRO A 762 3.38 42.05 -27.62
C PRO A 762 3.94 42.25 -26.19
N GLY A 763 3.28 42.93 -25.26
CA GLY A 763 1.85 42.87 -24.99
C GLY A 763 1.56 41.64 -24.13
N ASN A 764 1.75 41.78 -22.81
CA ASN A 764 1.50 40.76 -21.79
C ASN A 764 0.16 40.05 -22.00
N LYS A 765 0.21 38.78 -22.41
CA LYS A 765 -0.86 37.79 -22.20
C LYS A 765 -0.31 36.71 -21.27
N PRO A 766 -1.02 36.31 -20.20
CA PRO A 766 -0.68 35.12 -19.43
C PRO A 766 -0.87 33.89 -20.32
N ASP A 767 0.19 33.12 -20.50
CA ASP A 767 0.20 31.85 -21.21
C ASP A 767 -0.54 30.80 -20.37
N PRO A 768 -1.64 30.18 -20.85
CA PRO A 768 -2.37 29.17 -20.10
C PRO A 768 -2.00 27.74 -20.52
N ASP A 769 -0.79 27.45 -21.00
CA ASP A 769 -0.42 26.08 -21.38
C ASP A 769 0.79 25.56 -20.61
N GLY A 770 0.50 24.77 -19.57
CA GLY A 770 1.45 23.86 -18.94
C GLY A 770 1.62 22.57 -19.75
N ASP A 771 1.93 22.68 -21.05
CA ASP A 771 2.14 21.53 -21.91
C ASP A 771 3.28 21.72 -22.92
N LEU A 772 4.34 20.95 -22.73
CA LEU A 772 5.00 20.27 -23.84
C LEU A 772 5.06 18.80 -23.47
N ALA A 773 4.04 18.06 -23.86
CA ALA A 773 4.18 16.65 -24.11
C ALA A 773 5.33 16.45 -25.10
N ASP A 774 6.33 15.66 -24.72
CA ASP A 774 7.28 15.07 -25.66
C ASP A 774 6.47 14.09 -26.54
N THR A 775 5.79 14.64 -27.55
CA THR A 775 5.20 13.89 -28.66
C THR A 775 6.30 13.67 -29.71
N GLY A 776 7.43 13.12 -29.26
CA GLY A 776 8.61 12.90 -30.06
C GLY A 776 9.27 11.58 -29.68
N SER A 777 9.36 10.67 -30.64
CA SER A 777 10.15 9.46 -30.56
C SER A 777 11.64 9.81 -30.38
N SER A 778 12.10 9.98 -29.14
CA SER A 778 13.53 10.12 -28.81
C SER A 778 14.07 8.86 -28.12
N THR A 779 13.53 7.68 -28.48
CA THR A 779 14.16 6.40 -28.14
C THR A 779 14.73 5.79 -29.41
N PRO A 780 16.06 5.56 -29.52
CA PRO A 780 16.62 4.93 -30.70
C PRO A 780 16.04 3.52 -30.82
N VAL A 781 15.26 3.29 -31.88
CA VAL A 781 14.63 2.01 -32.23
C VAL A 781 15.65 0.85 -32.24
N GLY A 782 16.95 1.16 -32.42
CA GLY A 782 18.06 0.21 -32.33
C GLY A 782 18.25 -0.47 -30.96
N LEU A 783 17.87 0.15 -29.83
CA LEU A 783 18.07 -0.47 -28.51
C LEU A 783 17.08 -1.61 -28.26
N PHE A 784 15.84 -1.49 -28.76
CA PHE A 784 14.83 -2.54 -28.61
C PHE A 784 15.03 -3.70 -29.59
N VAL A 785 15.52 -3.42 -30.81
CA VAL A 785 15.98 -4.47 -31.73
C VAL A 785 17.19 -5.19 -31.14
N GLY A 786 18.12 -4.47 -30.49
CA GLY A 786 19.29 -5.05 -29.81
C GLY A 786 18.93 -5.95 -28.63
N ILE A 787 17.99 -5.53 -27.76
CA ILE A 787 17.55 -6.34 -26.61
C ILE A 787 16.71 -7.54 -27.08
N ALA A 788 15.82 -7.36 -28.05
CA ALA A 788 15.04 -8.47 -28.61
C ALA A 788 15.92 -9.48 -29.35
N ALA A 789 16.92 -9.01 -30.12
CA ALA A 789 17.90 -9.88 -30.78
C ALA A 789 18.82 -10.58 -29.77
N ALA A 790 19.25 -9.91 -28.70
CA ALA A 790 20.04 -10.52 -27.64
C ALA A 790 19.24 -11.60 -26.87
N LEU A 791 17.96 -11.37 -26.61
CA LEU A 791 17.07 -12.35 -25.98
C LEU A 791 16.75 -13.52 -26.92
N ALA A 792 16.56 -13.26 -28.21
CA ALA A 792 16.37 -14.31 -29.22
C ALA A 792 17.64 -15.14 -29.42
N ALA A 793 18.82 -14.52 -29.43
CA ALA A 793 20.11 -15.20 -29.52
C ALA A 793 20.40 -16.02 -28.25
N ALA A 794 20.12 -15.47 -27.06
CA ALA A 794 20.25 -16.19 -25.80
C ALA A 794 19.27 -17.38 -25.72
N GLY A 795 18.02 -17.19 -26.18
CA GLY A 795 17.03 -18.25 -26.29
C GLY A 795 17.44 -19.34 -27.29
N GLY A 796 17.94 -18.96 -28.46
CA GLY A 796 18.47 -19.86 -29.47
C GLY A 796 19.68 -20.65 -29.00
N ALA A 797 20.62 -20.00 -28.32
CA ALA A 797 21.79 -20.64 -27.72
C ALA A 797 21.42 -21.63 -26.60
N LEU A 798 20.43 -21.28 -25.76
CA LEU A 798 19.91 -22.18 -24.72
C LEU A 798 19.22 -23.42 -25.32
N VAL A 799 18.41 -23.24 -26.37
CA VAL A 799 17.74 -24.35 -27.06
C VAL A 799 18.76 -25.25 -27.77
N TRP A 800 19.78 -24.66 -28.41
CA TRP A 800 20.87 -25.40 -29.05
C TRP A 800 21.72 -26.18 -28.03
N TRP A 801 22.07 -25.55 -26.91
CA TRP A 801 22.82 -26.19 -25.82
C TRP A 801 22.02 -27.33 -25.15
N MET A 802 20.71 -27.14 -24.95
CA MET A 802 19.82 -28.21 -24.45
C MET A 802 19.66 -29.35 -25.46
N ARG A 803 19.63 -29.08 -26.77
CA ARG A 803 19.64 -30.12 -27.82
C ARG A 803 20.93 -30.93 -27.82
N ARG A 804 22.08 -30.28 -27.61
CA ARG A 804 23.40 -30.94 -27.57
C ARG A 804 23.59 -31.83 -26.33
N ARG A 805 22.95 -31.50 -25.20
CA ARG A 805 22.95 -32.33 -24.00
C ARG A 805 22.00 -33.54 -24.05
N ARG A 806 20.99 -33.51 -24.92
CA ARG A 806 20.07 -34.65 -25.13
C ARG A 806 20.56 -35.69 -26.14
N THR A 807 21.66 -35.42 -26.82
CA THR A 807 22.27 -36.31 -27.84
C THR A 807 23.55 -37.01 -27.35
N GLY A 808 23.92 -36.85 -26.07
CA GLY A 808 25.11 -37.47 -25.46
C GLY A 808 24.82 -38.52 -24.38
N VAL A 809 23.64 -39.13 -24.38
CA VAL A 809 23.31 -40.28 -23.51
C VAL A 809 22.79 -41.42 -24.39
N GLN A 810 23.71 -41.98 -25.16
CA GLN A 810 23.66 -43.33 -25.73
C GLN A 810 25.08 -43.61 -26.24
N ASP A 811 25.94 -44.02 -25.31
CA ASP A 811 26.91 -45.12 -25.43
C ASP A 811 27.33 -45.53 -24.02
#